data_AF-A0A5C5X2H0-F1
#
_entry.id   AF-A0A5C5X2H0-F1
#
_cell.length_a   1.000
_cell.length_b   1.000
_cell.length_c   1.000
_cell.angle_alpha   90.00
_cell.angle_beta   90.00
_cell.angle_gamma   90.00
#
_symmetry.space_group_name_H-M   'P 1'
#
loop_
_entity.id
_entity.type
_entity.pdbx_description
1 polymer ?
#
loop_
_entity_poly.entity_id
_entity_poly.type
_entity_poly.pdbx_seq_one_letter_code
_entity_poly.pdbx_strand_id
1 'polypeptide(L)'
;MTDPNFWSIVSVALALAVTLIGALVALLSYGHHRRQAMRFWEREQRLPDATRLANLKVQLEELREEYGELKDNVFDAQQTIEAAANQRQWMEDAKEEIARLEEDKKEVARVQNELETTQTQLASLIEQKSGLEGEIANRKSQVDELDAKAAELRKDLANLEIEVEKANRLRDDIVKLEAAKKEATEEADRLSRAASELRNRLETELAALRHERDGLEREVSDLGKEIANRNQEQANFDSQLKTLRENLDGLGSKERELKGQLAELETQADKARSVAKDLAQLEQQKKAAKQDADSLESKLDELKRQKAQSEDEAKRLSKSLDDLKKQQSDLEGERRKLKSEVEKLESKSNALSAQIPTMQSMFDTLSSSVAAHDGVTKPEDNEIWQPVLPAYQATTGDGRGEQECLEDLAGSLRLLGLKFDNRTLYAFHTSLKTTDSSPLVTLAGVSGTGKSELPRRYAEATGMNFLNVAVQPRWDSPQDLFGFYDYLERRFRPTDLTRALIQMDPFGEETGRGWNAPKDYQKSRLPKQMLLVLLDEMNLARIEYYFSEFLSRLETRRGIKSHDAANRKLAEIPLDVGGRRSGDPPMQLFVDKNVLFVGTMNEDETTQALSDKVIDRANVLRFGSPNSIVPVPASQRNGRIMETRPRLTREIWQGWCQSADSLADDERTRLLGWVGEMRHAMDAVNRPFAYRVAHSILEYAANYPDIDRKLDFVIADQIEQKILPKLMGLNPQDPNVQKAIATINKILNEVDDDVLQNKINECSQDDYFQWSGIDRSEV
;
A
#
# COMPACT_ATOMS: atom_id res chain seq x y z
N MET A 1 -163.16 39.58 94.19
CA MET A 1 -163.03 39.41 95.65
C MET A 1 -162.03 38.29 95.89
N THR A 2 -160.82 38.67 96.32
CA THR A 2 -159.90 37.97 97.24
C THR A 2 -158.52 38.60 97.04
N ASP A 3 -157.99 39.14 98.13
CA ASP A 3 -156.92 40.15 98.23
C ASP A 3 -155.64 39.90 97.42
N PRO A 4 -155.07 40.93 96.75
CA PRO A 4 -153.80 40.82 96.03
C PRO A 4 -152.55 40.87 96.93
N ASN A 5 -152.71 41.08 98.24
CA ASN A 5 -151.60 41.43 99.15
C ASN A 5 -151.21 40.35 100.17
N PHE A 6 -151.84 39.17 100.15
CA PHE A 6 -151.47 38.07 101.05
C PHE A 6 -150.43 37.11 100.44
N TRP A 7 -150.49 36.88 99.12
CA TRP A 7 -149.49 36.05 98.42
C TRP A 7 -148.16 36.76 98.16
N SER A 8 -148.13 38.09 98.10
CA SER A 8 -146.87 38.83 97.88
C SER A 8 -145.96 38.79 99.13
N ILE A 9 -146.52 38.89 100.33
CA ILE A 9 -145.75 38.90 101.59
C ILE A 9 -145.22 37.50 101.94
N VAL A 10 -146.00 36.45 101.67
CA VAL A 10 -145.52 35.06 101.80
C VAL A 10 -144.48 34.73 100.73
N SER A 11 -144.63 35.23 99.50
CA SER A 11 -143.62 35.03 98.44
C SER A 11 -142.29 35.73 98.72
N VAL A 12 -142.30 36.92 99.34
CA VAL A 12 -141.07 37.67 99.67
C VAL A 12 -140.38 37.05 100.90
N ALA A 13 -141.12 36.55 101.89
CA ALA A 13 -140.55 35.83 103.01
C ALA A 13 -139.97 34.47 102.59
N LEU A 14 -140.64 33.73 101.69
CA LEU A 14 -140.10 32.49 101.11
C LEU A 14 -138.89 32.77 100.21
N ALA A 15 -138.92 33.85 99.42
CA ALA A 15 -137.79 34.24 98.59
C ALA A 15 -136.57 34.63 99.44
N LEU A 16 -136.75 35.36 100.55
CA LEU A 16 -135.67 35.69 101.47
C LEU A 16 -135.11 34.46 102.17
N ALA A 17 -135.96 33.52 102.62
CA ALA A 17 -135.52 32.25 103.18
C ALA A 17 -134.78 31.37 102.16
N VAL A 18 -135.23 31.32 100.90
CA VAL A 18 -134.57 30.61 99.81
C VAL A 18 -133.24 31.28 99.44
N THR A 19 -133.14 32.61 99.48
CA THR A 19 -131.85 33.30 99.26
C THR A 19 -130.88 33.13 100.43
N LEU A 20 -131.35 33.06 101.67
CA LEU A 20 -130.51 32.80 102.85
C LEU A 20 -130.02 31.35 102.88
N ILE A 21 -130.88 30.38 102.55
CA ILE A 21 -130.49 28.97 102.39
C ILE A 21 -129.56 28.82 101.17
N GLY A 22 -129.83 29.53 100.07
CA GLY A 22 -128.96 29.57 98.89
C GLY A 22 -127.58 30.16 99.20
N ALA A 23 -127.49 31.22 99.99
CA ALA A 23 -126.23 31.81 100.44
C ALA A 23 -125.47 30.91 101.41
N LEU A 24 -126.18 30.17 102.27
CA LEU A 24 -125.58 29.24 103.23
C LEU A 24 -125.10 27.94 102.57
N VAL A 25 -125.83 27.44 101.55
CA VAL A 25 -125.39 26.36 100.65
C VAL A 25 -124.23 26.82 99.77
N ALA A 26 -124.24 28.07 99.28
CA ALA A 26 -123.12 28.64 98.52
C ALA A 26 -121.86 28.85 99.39
N LEU A 27 -122.01 29.22 100.67
CA LEU A 27 -120.88 29.34 101.62
C LEU A 27 -120.33 27.98 102.06
N LEU A 28 -121.19 26.97 102.24
CA LEU A 28 -120.77 25.60 102.50
C LEU A 28 -120.15 24.95 101.25
N SER A 29 -120.67 25.23 100.06
CA SER A 29 -120.10 24.82 98.78
C SER A 29 -118.76 25.53 98.50
N TYR A 30 -118.65 26.83 98.79
CA TYR A 30 -117.39 27.58 98.70
C TYR A 30 -116.37 27.11 99.73
N GLY A 31 -116.79 26.78 100.95
CA GLY A 31 -115.94 26.16 101.96
C GLY A 31 -115.49 24.74 101.59
N HIS A 32 -116.35 23.96 100.93
CA HIS A 32 -116.03 22.62 100.43
C HIS A 32 -115.10 22.68 99.21
N HIS A 33 -115.36 23.58 98.25
CA HIS A 33 -114.51 23.83 97.09
C HIS A 33 -113.17 24.45 97.49
N ARG A 34 -113.11 25.32 98.50
CA ARG A 34 -111.84 25.85 99.03
C ARG A 34 -111.02 24.79 99.76
N ARG A 35 -111.66 23.85 100.47
CA ARG A 35 -110.97 22.69 101.07
C ARG A 35 -110.54 21.65 100.03
N GLN A 36 -111.30 21.46 98.95
CA GLN A 36 -110.85 20.64 97.81
C GLN A 36 -109.73 21.33 97.02
N ALA A 37 -109.78 22.64 96.81
CA ALA A 37 -108.74 23.42 96.14
C ALA A 37 -107.43 23.47 96.94
N MET A 38 -107.49 23.58 98.28
CA MET A 38 -106.30 23.47 99.13
C MET A 38 -105.72 22.05 99.15
N ARG A 39 -106.56 21.00 99.08
CA ARG A 39 -106.09 19.60 98.93
C ARG A 39 -105.53 19.30 97.53
N PHE A 40 -105.97 20.03 96.51
CA PHE A 40 -105.34 20.02 95.18
C PHE A 40 -104.01 20.78 95.19
N TRP A 41 -103.92 21.96 95.83
CA TRP A 41 -102.70 22.76 95.93
C TRP A 41 -101.60 22.08 96.76
N GLU A 42 -101.95 21.38 97.85
CA GLU A 42 -101.00 20.56 98.63
C GLU A 42 -100.61 19.24 97.91
N ARG A 43 -101.38 18.78 96.91
CA ARG A 43 -100.99 17.67 96.02
C ARG A 43 -100.17 18.14 94.81
N GLU A 44 -100.36 19.37 94.36
CA GLU A 44 -99.62 19.99 93.25
C GLU A 44 -98.20 20.42 93.66
N GLN A 45 -97.95 20.64 94.96
CA GLN A 45 -96.59 20.71 95.52
C GLN A 45 -95.91 19.34 95.75
N ARG A 46 -96.53 18.23 95.37
CA ARG A 46 -95.96 16.87 95.49
C ARG A 46 -95.97 16.06 94.18
N LEU A 47 -95.79 16.72 93.05
CA LEU A 47 -95.39 16.06 91.80
C LEU A 47 -94.09 16.70 91.27
N PRO A 48 -92.96 15.98 91.28
CA PRO A 48 -91.69 16.45 90.74
C PRO A 48 -91.63 16.20 89.23
N ASP A 49 -92.51 16.81 88.42
CA ASP A 49 -92.63 16.46 86.99
C ASP A 49 -92.54 17.63 86.00
N ALA A 50 -92.11 18.82 86.43
CA ALA A 50 -91.66 19.88 85.50
C ALA A 50 -90.13 19.90 85.30
N THR A 51 -89.36 19.60 86.35
CA THR A 51 -87.89 19.51 86.29
C THR A 51 -87.40 18.20 85.69
N ARG A 52 -88.15 17.09 85.84
CA ARG A 52 -87.78 15.80 85.22
C ARG A 52 -87.91 15.82 83.71
N LEU A 53 -88.95 16.42 83.14
CA LEU A 53 -89.18 16.41 81.69
C LEU A 53 -88.23 17.40 80.95
N ALA A 54 -87.85 18.49 81.61
CA ALA A 54 -86.79 19.38 81.13
C ALA A 54 -85.40 18.73 81.23
N ASN A 55 -85.06 18.11 82.37
CA ASN A 55 -83.79 17.38 82.52
C ASN A 55 -83.71 16.17 81.60
N LEU A 56 -84.80 15.42 81.37
CA LEU A 56 -84.81 14.31 80.43
C LEU A 56 -84.67 14.77 78.98
N LYS A 57 -85.19 15.95 78.62
CA LYS A 57 -84.97 16.54 77.27
C LYS A 57 -83.53 17.01 77.08
N VAL A 58 -82.97 17.70 78.08
CA VAL A 58 -81.56 18.10 78.06
C VAL A 58 -80.66 16.87 78.02
N GLN A 59 -80.92 15.84 78.83
CA GLN A 59 -80.18 14.58 78.79
C GLN A 59 -80.37 13.84 77.46
N LEU A 60 -81.54 13.91 76.82
CA LEU A 60 -81.76 13.33 75.48
C LEU A 60 -81.03 14.11 74.39
N GLU A 61 -80.92 15.43 74.52
CA GLU A 61 -80.14 16.27 73.61
C GLU A 61 -78.65 16.02 73.80
N GLU A 62 -78.16 15.97 75.04
CA GLU A 62 -76.77 15.59 75.38
C GLU A 62 -76.43 14.18 74.87
N LEU A 63 -77.28 13.17 75.13
CA LEU A 63 -77.06 11.81 74.61
C LEU A 63 -77.14 11.73 73.08
N ARG A 64 -77.91 12.61 72.43
CA ARG A 64 -78.00 12.66 70.96
C ARG A 64 -76.79 13.33 70.35
N GLU A 65 -76.23 14.33 71.04
CA GLU A 65 -74.98 14.99 70.69
C GLU A 65 -73.80 14.03 70.91
N GLU A 66 -73.73 13.35 72.07
CA GLU A 66 -72.74 12.29 72.33
C GLU A 66 -72.87 11.12 71.34
N TYR A 67 -74.09 10.71 70.96
CA TYR A 67 -74.28 9.69 69.94
C TYR A 67 -73.85 10.17 68.55
N GLY A 68 -74.05 11.46 68.24
CA GLY A 68 -73.55 12.10 67.03
C GLY A 68 -72.02 12.09 66.97
N GLU A 69 -71.37 12.57 68.03
CA GLU A 69 -69.91 12.55 68.16
C GLU A 69 -69.36 11.13 68.12
N LEU A 70 -70.00 10.17 68.80
CA LEU A 70 -69.56 8.77 68.77
C LEU A 70 -69.72 8.15 67.38
N LYS A 71 -70.78 8.50 66.65
CA LYS A 71 -70.99 8.03 65.28
C LYS A 71 -69.96 8.62 64.33
N ASP A 72 -69.63 9.90 64.47
CA ASP A 72 -68.61 10.57 63.66
C ASP A 72 -67.21 10.00 64.00
N ASN A 73 -66.90 9.78 65.28
CA ASN A 73 -65.67 9.10 65.69
C ASN A 73 -65.58 7.65 65.18
N VAL A 74 -66.69 6.91 65.12
CA VAL A 74 -66.72 5.56 64.54
C VAL A 74 -66.54 5.61 63.02
N PHE A 75 -67.09 6.61 62.34
CA PHE A 75 -66.90 6.81 60.91
C PHE A 75 -65.45 7.17 60.58
N ASP A 76 -64.83 8.06 61.36
CA ASP A 76 -63.41 8.42 61.24
C ASP A 76 -62.51 7.22 61.59
N ALA A 77 -62.87 6.42 62.59
CA ALA A 77 -62.19 5.17 62.91
C ALA A 77 -62.29 4.14 61.77
N GLN A 78 -63.45 4.06 61.09
CA GLN A 78 -63.62 3.19 59.93
C GLN A 78 -62.80 3.66 58.73
N GLN A 79 -62.78 4.97 58.43
CA GLN A 79 -61.95 5.51 57.37
C GLN A 79 -60.45 5.32 57.64
N THR A 80 -60.00 5.48 58.89
CA THR A 80 -58.60 5.26 59.25
C THR A 80 -58.21 3.77 59.18
N ILE A 81 -59.10 2.86 59.53
CA ILE A 81 -58.88 1.41 59.35
C ILE A 81 -58.82 1.04 57.87
N GLU A 82 -59.68 1.60 57.03
CA GLU A 82 -59.69 1.36 55.58
C GLU A 82 -58.43 1.95 54.91
N ALA A 83 -58.00 3.14 55.33
CA ALA A 83 -56.73 3.73 54.90
C ALA A 83 -55.52 2.88 55.34
N ALA A 84 -55.53 2.34 56.57
CA ALA A 84 -54.47 1.45 57.06
C ALA A 84 -54.47 0.09 56.33
N ALA A 85 -55.63 -0.43 55.93
CA ALA A 85 -55.75 -1.63 55.12
C ALA A 85 -55.18 -1.43 53.71
N ASN A 86 -55.51 -0.30 53.07
CA ASN A 86 -54.96 0.07 51.76
C ASN A 86 -53.44 0.30 51.82
N GLN A 87 -52.93 0.92 52.89
CA GLN A 87 -51.48 1.03 53.11
C GLN A 87 -50.80 -0.33 53.28
N ARG A 88 -51.43 -1.28 53.98
CA ARG A 88 -50.90 -2.65 54.11
C ARG A 88 -50.87 -3.37 52.78
N GLN A 89 -51.93 -3.25 51.98
CA GLN A 89 -51.99 -3.82 50.63
C GLN A 89 -50.85 -3.27 49.77
N TRP A 90 -50.69 -1.95 49.73
CA TRP A 90 -49.60 -1.29 49.00
C TRP A 90 -48.21 -1.71 49.49
N MET A 91 -48.03 -1.90 50.81
CA MET A 91 -46.76 -2.39 51.37
C MET A 91 -46.45 -3.83 50.98
N GLU A 92 -47.44 -4.70 50.82
CA GLU A 92 -47.22 -6.07 50.33
C GLU A 92 -46.93 -6.09 48.84
N ASP A 93 -47.67 -5.32 48.04
CA ASP A 93 -47.40 -5.18 46.59
C ASP A 93 -45.97 -4.61 46.36
N ALA A 94 -45.56 -3.62 47.16
CA ALA A 94 -44.22 -3.06 47.09
C ALA A 94 -43.13 -4.07 47.51
N LYS A 95 -43.40 -4.96 48.46
CA LYS A 95 -42.45 -6.03 48.83
C LYS A 95 -42.32 -7.07 47.73
N GLU A 96 -43.41 -7.43 47.07
CA GLU A 96 -43.36 -8.35 45.91
C GLU A 96 -42.57 -7.72 44.76
N GLU A 97 -42.78 -6.44 44.49
CA GLU A 97 -42.03 -5.70 43.46
C GLU A 97 -40.52 -5.64 43.80
N ILE A 98 -40.17 -5.35 45.06
CA ILE A 98 -38.78 -5.36 45.53
C ILE A 98 -38.14 -6.74 45.40
N ALA A 99 -38.87 -7.81 45.73
CA ALA A 99 -38.37 -9.18 45.60
C ALA A 99 -38.08 -9.55 44.13
N ARG A 100 -38.95 -9.14 43.20
CA ARG A 100 -38.71 -9.31 41.75
C ARG A 100 -37.50 -8.51 41.28
N LEU A 101 -37.38 -7.25 41.69
CA LEU A 101 -36.23 -6.41 41.35
C LEU A 101 -34.90 -6.95 41.91
N GLU A 102 -34.92 -7.59 43.09
CA GLU A 102 -33.74 -8.26 43.64
C GLU A 102 -33.35 -9.52 42.84
N GLU A 103 -34.31 -10.23 42.27
CA GLU A 103 -34.06 -11.37 41.38
C GLU A 103 -33.50 -10.91 40.03
N ASP A 104 -34.10 -9.89 39.41
CA ASP A 104 -33.59 -9.27 38.18
C ASP A 104 -32.16 -8.71 38.36
N LYS A 105 -31.87 -8.13 39.53
CA LYS A 105 -30.52 -7.65 39.86
C LYS A 105 -29.48 -8.79 39.91
N LYS A 106 -29.87 -9.97 40.39
CA LYS A 106 -28.99 -11.16 40.37
C LYS A 106 -28.76 -11.66 38.95
N GLU A 107 -29.79 -11.64 38.10
CA GLU A 107 -29.70 -12.01 36.70
C GLU A 107 -28.75 -11.05 35.94
N VAL A 108 -28.89 -9.74 36.16
CA VAL A 108 -27.99 -8.72 35.58
C VAL A 108 -26.54 -8.92 36.04
N ALA A 109 -26.31 -9.21 37.33
CA ALA A 109 -24.96 -9.50 37.84
C ALA A 109 -24.36 -10.77 37.20
N ARG A 110 -25.17 -11.79 36.94
CA ARG A 110 -24.74 -13.00 36.22
C ARG A 110 -24.31 -12.69 34.79
N VAL A 111 -25.14 -11.94 34.06
CA VAL A 111 -24.85 -11.52 32.67
C VAL A 111 -23.62 -10.62 32.61
N GLN A 112 -23.42 -9.74 33.59
CA GLN A 112 -22.20 -8.91 33.67
C GLN A 112 -20.93 -9.75 33.86
N ASN A 113 -20.95 -10.77 34.72
CA ASN A 113 -19.82 -11.69 34.87
C ASN A 113 -19.56 -12.52 33.60
N GLU A 114 -20.61 -12.98 32.91
CA GLU A 114 -20.49 -13.66 31.61
C GLU A 114 -19.91 -12.73 30.53
N LEU A 115 -20.28 -11.45 30.55
CA LEU A 115 -19.72 -10.45 29.65
C LEU A 115 -18.24 -10.18 29.95
N GLU A 116 -17.86 -10.08 31.23
CA GLU A 116 -16.47 -9.82 31.62
C GLU A 116 -15.56 -11.01 31.26
N THR A 117 -16.03 -12.24 31.47
CA THR A 117 -15.30 -13.46 31.07
C THR A 117 -15.14 -13.56 29.56
N THR A 118 -16.19 -13.27 28.78
CA THR A 118 -16.11 -13.27 27.31
C THR A 118 -15.24 -12.14 26.76
N GLN A 119 -15.24 -10.96 27.39
CA GLN A 119 -14.30 -9.87 27.05
C GLN A 119 -12.85 -10.27 27.31
N THR A 120 -12.58 -10.97 28.41
CA THR A 120 -11.23 -11.45 28.73
C THR A 120 -10.76 -12.51 27.73
N GLN A 121 -11.65 -13.41 27.31
CA GLN A 121 -11.37 -14.39 26.25
C GLN A 121 -11.10 -13.71 24.91
N LEU A 122 -11.90 -12.70 24.55
CA LEU A 122 -11.72 -11.93 23.32
C LEU A 122 -10.37 -11.19 23.32
N ALA A 123 -9.97 -10.59 24.44
CA ALA A 123 -8.66 -9.95 24.59
C ALA A 123 -7.51 -10.94 24.35
N SER A 124 -7.61 -12.16 24.90
CA SER A 124 -6.60 -13.21 24.67
C SER A 124 -6.53 -13.66 23.20
N LEU A 125 -7.66 -13.73 22.50
CA LEU A 125 -7.73 -14.10 21.08
C LEU A 125 -7.18 -12.98 20.18
N ILE A 126 -7.40 -11.71 20.54
CA ILE A 126 -6.83 -10.55 19.84
C ILE A 126 -5.30 -10.57 19.98
N GLU A 127 -4.79 -10.87 21.17
CA GLU A 127 -3.35 -10.98 21.42
C GLU A 127 -2.73 -12.12 20.59
N GLN A 128 -3.37 -13.31 20.59
CA GLN A 128 -2.93 -14.44 19.74
C GLN A 128 -2.96 -14.09 18.25
N LYS A 129 -4.01 -13.39 17.78
CA LYS A 129 -4.13 -12.96 16.39
C LYS A 129 -2.99 -11.98 16.02
N SER A 130 -2.67 -11.03 16.88
CA SER A 130 -1.58 -10.08 16.66
C SER A 130 -0.21 -10.76 16.60
N GLY A 131 0.00 -11.80 17.42
CA GLY A 131 1.21 -12.63 17.38
C GLY A 131 1.35 -13.39 16.06
N LEU A 132 0.26 -14.02 15.59
CA LEU A 132 0.24 -14.71 14.30
C LEU A 132 0.43 -13.76 13.11
N GLU A 133 -0.15 -12.56 13.15
CA GLU A 133 0.07 -11.53 12.13
C GLU A 133 1.54 -11.10 12.09
N GLY A 134 2.20 -10.98 13.25
CA GLY A 134 3.64 -10.74 13.35
C GLY A 134 4.49 -11.88 12.77
N GLU A 135 4.14 -13.13 13.04
CA GLU A 135 4.82 -14.29 12.45
C GLU A 135 4.64 -14.36 10.93
N ILE A 136 3.44 -14.06 10.43
CA ILE A 136 3.16 -13.99 8.99
C ILE A 136 3.98 -12.88 8.33
N ALA A 137 4.07 -11.69 8.95
CA ALA A 137 4.88 -10.60 8.44
C ALA A 137 6.37 -10.97 8.39
N ASN A 138 6.89 -11.64 9.44
CA ASN A 138 8.27 -12.09 9.47
C ASN A 138 8.55 -13.17 8.40
N ARG A 139 7.65 -14.16 8.25
CA ARG A 139 7.76 -15.16 7.18
C ARG A 139 7.69 -14.54 5.79
N LYS A 140 6.85 -13.53 5.59
CA LYS A 140 6.75 -12.80 4.32
C LYS A 140 8.06 -12.08 3.99
N SER A 141 8.66 -11.41 4.97
CA SER A 141 9.99 -10.80 4.80
C SER A 141 11.07 -11.83 4.45
N GLN A 142 11.02 -13.04 5.04
CA GLN A 142 11.95 -14.12 4.70
C GLN A 142 11.75 -14.64 3.26
N VAL A 143 10.50 -14.73 2.80
CA VAL A 143 10.19 -15.11 1.41
C VAL A 143 10.71 -14.05 0.44
N ASP A 144 10.49 -12.76 0.73
CA ASP A 144 10.97 -11.67 -0.11
C ASP A 144 12.52 -11.67 -0.20
N GLU A 145 13.21 -11.97 0.91
CA GLU A 145 14.68 -12.09 0.93
C GLU A 145 15.17 -13.31 0.13
N LEU A 146 14.45 -14.43 0.17
CA LEU A 146 14.75 -15.62 -0.62
C LEU A 146 14.48 -15.40 -2.11
N ASP A 147 13.42 -14.68 -2.47
CA ASP A 147 13.11 -14.33 -3.85
C ASP A 147 14.16 -13.38 -4.43
N ALA A 148 14.65 -12.42 -3.63
CA ALA A 148 15.77 -11.56 -4.02
C ALA A 148 17.05 -12.38 -4.27
N LYS A 149 17.39 -13.32 -3.39
CA LYS A 149 18.53 -14.24 -3.59
C LYS A 149 18.35 -15.15 -4.81
N ALA A 150 17.13 -15.62 -5.06
CA ALA A 150 16.84 -16.43 -6.24
C ALA A 150 16.97 -15.63 -7.54
N ALA A 151 16.59 -14.35 -7.55
CA ALA A 151 16.79 -13.46 -8.68
C ALA A 151 18.27 -13.19 -8.96
N GLU A 152 19.07 -13.00 -7.91
CA GLU A 152 20.53 -12.83 -8.01
C GLU A 152 21.19 -14.10 -8.56
N LEU A 153 20.85 -15.27 -8.03
CA LEU A 153 21.35 -16.55 -8.53
C LEU A 153 20.96 -16.81 -9.99
N ARG A 154 19.76 -16.41 -10.43
CA ARG A 154 19.36 -16.51 -11.85
C ARG A 154 20.23 -15.62 -12.75
N LYS A 155 20.58 -14.43 -12.28
CA LYS A 155 21.48 -13.52 -13.01
C LYS A 155 22.89 -14.11 -13.12
N ASP A 156 23.39 -14.69 -12.03
CA ASP A 156 24.69 -15.37 -12.01
C ASP A 156 24.71 -16.60 -12.92
N LEU A 157 23.62 -17.37 -12.94
CA LEU A 157 23.48 -18.55 -13.81
C LEU A 157 23.48 -18.14 -15.28
N ALA A 158 22.78 -17.07 -15.65
CA ALA A 158 22.81 -16.50 -17.00
C ALA A 158 24.22 -16.00 -17.39
N ASN A 159 24.95 -15.38 -16.46
CA ASN A 159 26.34 -14.99 -16.69
C ASN A 159 27.25 -16.21 -16.90
N LEU A 160 27.06 -17.27 -16.12
CA LEU A 160 27.82 -18.51 -16.23
C LEU A 160 27.54 -19.21 -17.57
N GLU A 161 26.30 -19.22 -18.03
CA GLU A 161 25.92 -19.75 -19.35
C GLU A 161 26.64 -19.02 -20.49
N ILE A 162 26.75 -17.70 -20.41
CA ILE A 162 27.52 -16.89 -21.37
C ILE A 162 29.02 -17.26 -21.32
N GLU A 163 29.58 -17.50 -20.13
CA GLU A 163 30.98 -17.94 -20.01
C GLU A 163 31.21 -19.35 -20.55
N VAL A 164 30.29 -20.28 -20.30
CA VAL A 164 30.33 -21.64 -20.86
C VAL A 164 30.29 -21.58 -22.39
N GLU A 165 29.45 -20.72 -22.96
CA GLU A 165 29.40 -20.58 -24.42
C GLU A 165 30.68 -19.97 -24.99
N LYS A 166 31.30 -18.99 -24.30
CA LYS A 166 32.63 -18.48 -24.67
C LYS A 166 33.70 -19.58 -24.60
N ALA A 167 33.67 -20.41 -23.56
CA ALA A 167 34.61 -21.52 -23.38
C ALA A 167 34.44 -22.59 -24.48
N ASN A 168 33.20 -22.88 -24.89
CA ASN A 168 32.92 -23.79 -26.00
C ASN A 168 33.45 -23.23 -27.34
N ARG A 169 33.27 -21.93 -27.61
CA ARG A 169 33.85 -21.29 -28.81
C ARG A 169 35.37 -21.35 -28.82
N LEU A 170 36.00 -21.07 -27.68
CA LEU A 170 37.46 -21.21 -27.53
C LEU A 170 37.92 -22.66 -27.77
N ARG A 171 37.16 -23.64 -27.29
CA ARG A 171 37.44 -25.06 -27.52
C ARG A 171 37.37 -25.42 -29.01
N ASP A 172 36.36 -24.94 -29.73
CA ASP A 172 36.24 -25.16 -31.18
C ASP A 172 37.40 -24.52 -31.95
N ASP A 173 37.85 -23.34 -31.52
CA ASP A 173 39.00 -22.66 -32.11
C ASP A 173 40.32 -23.39 -31.81
N ILE A 174 40.48 -23.97 -30.62
CA ILE A 174 41.62 -24.84 -30.30
C ILE A 174 41.62 -26.06 -31.23
N VAL A 175 40.48 -26.71 -31.46
CA VAL A 175 40.38 -27.86 -32.38
C VAL A 175 40.78 -27.47 -33.81
N LYS A 176 40.34 -26.30 -34.30
CA LYS A 176 40.75 -25.78 -35.62
C LYS A 176 42.25 -25.49 -35.67
N LEU A 177 42.82 -24.91 -34.63
CA LEU A 177 44.25 -24.62 -34.54
C LEU A 177 45.09 -25.89 -34.47
N GLU A 178 44.63 -26.93 -33.77
CA GLU A 178 45.30 -28.24 -33.74
C GLU A 178 45.28 -28.91 -35.12
N ALA A 179 44.18 -28.82 -35.85
CA ALA A 179 44.09 -29.33 -37.23
C ALA A 179 45.05 -28.57 -38.16
N ALA A 180 45.08 -27.23 -38.10
CA ALA A 180 45.99 -26.41 -38.89
C ALA A 180 47.47 -26.67 -38.55
N LYS A 181 47.78 -26.87 -37.26
CA LYS A 181 49.12 -27.26 -36.80
C LYS A 181 49.53 -28.60 -37.39
N LYS A 182 48.61 -29.57 -37.44
CA LYS A 182 48.86 -30.90 -38.00
C LYS A 182 49.19 -30.82 -39.50
N GLU A 183 48.40 -30.06 -40.27
CA GLU A 183 48.68 -29.82 -41.70
C GLU A 183 50.03 -29.13 -41.91
N ALA A 184 50.35 -28.12 -41.10
CA ALA A 184 51.63 -27.43 -41.18
C ALA A 184 52.82 -28.36 -40.85
N THR A 185 52.67 -29.26 -39.88
CA THR A 185 53.71 -30.28 -39.60
C THR A 185 53.86 -31.30 -40.72
N GLU A 186 52.76 -31.74 -41.35
CA GLU A 186 52.81 -32.67 -42.48
C GLU A 186 53.50 -32.03 -43.69
N GLU A 187 53.27 -30.74 -43.94
CA GLU A 187 53.95 -30.01 -45.02
C GLU A 187 55.42 -29.74 -44.71
N ALA A 188 55.77 -29.43 -43.45
CA ALA A 188 57.16 -29.31 -43.02
C ALA A 188 57.92 -30.63 -43.18
N ASP A 189 57.30 -31.77 -42.84
CA ASP A 189 57.88 -33.09 -43.03
C ASP A 189 58.09 -33.42 -44.53
N ARG A 190 57.16 -33.03 -45.40
CA ARG A 190 57.31 -33.17 -46.86
C ARG A 190 58.49 -32.36 -47.38
N LEU A 191 58.59 -31.09 -46.99
CA LEU A 191 59.70 -30.22 -47.38
C LEU A 191 61.05 -30.73 -46.87
N SER A 192 61.09 -31.24 -45.63
CA SER A 192 62.29 -31.85 -45.04
C SER A 192 62.76 -33.09 -45.81
N ARG A 193 61.82 -33.97 -46.21
CA ARG A 193 62.14 -35.14 -47.06
C ARG A 193 62.65 -34.72 -48.43
N ALA A 194 62.00 -33.75 -49.08
CA ALA A 194 62.44 -33.23 -50.37
C ALA A 194 63.84 -32.59 -50.30
N ALA A 195 64.14 -31.85 -49.22
CA ALA A 195 65.46 -31.27 -48.99
C ALA A 195 66.54 -32.35 -48.76
N SER A 196 66.21 -33.42 -48.03
CA SER A 196 67.10 -34.58 -47.82
C SER A 196 67.41 -35.32 -49.13
N GLU A 197 66.39 -35.57 -49.96
CA GLU A 197 66.57 -36.19 -51.28
C GLU A 197 67.43 -35.34 -52.21
N LEU A 198 67.21 -34.02 -52.24
CA LEU A 198 68.03 -33.10 -53.02
C LEU A 198 69.49 -33.08 -52.54
N ARG A 199 69.70 -33.07 -51.21
CA ARG A 199 71.04 -33.14 -50.62
C ARG A 199 71.77 -34.43 -50.98
N ASN A 200 71.09 -35.57 -50.93
CA ASN A 200 71.68 -36.86 -51.31
C ASN A 200 72.06 -36.91 -52.80
N ARG A 201 71.25 -36.30 -53.68
CA ARG A 201 71.59 -36.15 -55.12
C ARG A 201 72.83 -35.27 -55.32
N LEU A 202 72.91 -34.15 -54.61
CA LEU A 202 74.07 -33.26 -54.68
C LEU A 202 75.34 -33.92 -54.12
N GLU A 203 75.24 -34.70 -53.03
CA GLU A 203 76.38 -35.44 -52.48
C GLU A 203 76.87 -36.54 -53.43
N THR A 204 75.97 -37.20 -54.17
CA THR A 204 76.35 -38.20 -55.18
C THR A 204 77.00 -37.55 -56.41
N GLU A 205 76.49 -36.42 -56.89
CA GLU A 205 77.13 -35.66 -57.98
C GLU A 205 78.51 -35.11 -57.57
N LEU A 206 78.65 -34.59 -56.34
CA LEU A 206 79.95 -34.16 -55.80
C LEU A 206 80.95 -35.29 -55.68
N ALA A 207 80.50 -36.50 -55.29
CA ALA A 207 81.37 -37.68 -55.24
C ALA A 207 81.85 -38.11 -56.64
N ALA A 208 80.97 -38.05 -57.65
CA ALA A 208 81.33 -38.35 -59.03
C ALA A 208 82.37 -37.35 -59.58
N LEU A 209 82.16 -36.05 -59.37
CA LEU A 209 83.09 -35.00 -59.79
C LEU A 209 84.45 -35.10 -59.07
N ARG A 210 84.46 -35.48 -57.79
CA ARG A 210 85.71 -35.74 -57.06
C ARG A 210 86.49 -36.92 -57.65
N HIS A 211 85.79 -38.00 -58.01
CA HIS A 211 86.42 -39.15 -58.64
C HIS A 211 87.02 -38.80 -60.01
N GLU A 212 86.34 -37.97 -60.80
CA GLU A 212 86.83 -37.47 -62.09
C GLU A 212 88.07 -36.58 -61.92
N ARG A 213 88.04 -35.65 -60.95
CA ARG A 213 89.20 -34.84 -60.57
C ARG A 213 90.39 -35.70 -60.16
N ASP A 214 90.18 -36.70 -59.31
CA ASP A 214 91.25 -37.60 -58.85
C ASP A 214 91.81 -38.45 -60.01
N GLY A 215 90.99 -38.74 -61.03
CA GLY A 215 91.44 -39.35 -62.29
C GLY A 215 92.38 -38.43 -63.07
N LEU A 216 91.99 -37.17 -63.26
CA LEU A 216 92.81 -36.16 -63.95
C LEU A 216 94.11 -35.84 -63.21
N GLU A 217 94.11 -35.79 -61.88
CA GLU A 217 95.34 -35.60 -61.08
C GLU A 217 96.34 -36.75 -61.28
N ARG A 218 95.86 -37.99 -61.47
CA ARG A 218 96.72 -39.14 -61.79
C ARG A 218 97.34 -39.00 -63.18
N GLU A 219 96.56 -38.60 -64.18
CA GLU A 219 97.09 -38.34 -65.54
C GLU A 219 98.15 -37.23 -65.53
N VAL A 220 97.93 -36.14 -64.78
CA VAL A 220 98.92 -35.07 -64.63
C VAL A 220 100.20 -35.57 -63.95
N SER A 221 100.08 -36.43 -62.94
CA SER A 221 101.23 -37.05 -62.26
C SER A 221 102.03 -37.96 -63.19
N ASP A 222 101.34 -38.76 -64.01
CA ASP A 222 101.99 -39.69 -64.94
C ASP A 222 102.66 -38.94 -66.11
N LEU A 223 102.05 -37.88 -66.64
CA LEU A 223 102.70 -36.97 -67.58
C LEU A 223 103.92 -36.27 -66.96
N GLY A 224 103.85 -35.91 -65.68
CA GLY A 224 104.98 -35.36 -64.94
C GLY A 224 106.17 -36.31 -64.85
N LYS A 225 105.92 -37.61 -64.67
CA LYS A 225 106.98 -38.65 -64.70
C LYS A 225 107.57 -38.82 -66.10
N GLU A 226 106.76 -38.71 -67.14
CA GLU A 226 107.21 -38.82 -68.54
C GLU A 226 108.12 -37.64 -68.94
N ILE A 227 107.79 -36.43 -68.48
CA ILE A 227 108.64 -35.24 -68.64
C ILE A 227 109.98 -35.42 -67.89
N ALA A 228 109.94 -35.97 -66.67
CA ALA A 228 111.16 -36.23 -65.90
C ALA A 228 112.10 -37.22 -66.61
N ASN A 229 111.55 -38.29 -67.21
CA ASN A 229 112.32 -39.24 -68.00
C ASN A 229 112.95 -38.60 -69.24
N ARG A 230 112.20 -37.78 -69.99
CA ARG A 230 112.75 -37.07 -71.17
C ARG A 230 113.87 -36.08 -70.81
N ASN A 231 113.75 -35.41 -69.66
CA ASN A 231 114.82 -34.52 -69.17
C ASN A 231 116.09 -35.30 -68.80
N GLN A 232 115.96 -36.53 -68.30
CA GLN A 232 117.10 -37.39 -67.99
C GLN A 232 117.78 -37.96 -69.25
N GLU A 233 117.01 -38.23 -70.31
CA GLU A 233 117.57 -38.55 -71.63
C GLU A 233 118.35 -37.37 -72.24
N GLN A 234 117.86 -36.14 -72.07
CA GLN A 234 118.53 -34.93 -72.53
C GLN A 234 119.86 -34.69 -71.81
N ALA A 235 119.93 -34.94 -70.50
CA ALA A 235 121.18 -34.87 -69.73
C ALA A 235 122.22 -35.91 -70.17
N ASN A 236 121.79 -37.09 -70.62
CA ASN A 236 122.69 -38.11 -71.16
C ASN A 236 123.27 -37.70 -72.53
N PHE A 237 122.50 -37.01 -73.38
CA PHE A 237 123.00 -36.48 -74.65
C PHE A 237 124.05 -35.36 -74.47
N ASP A 238 123.91 -34.52 -73.45
CA ASP A 238 124.90 -33.48 -73.12
C ASP A 238 126.25 -34.08 -72.65
N SER A 239 126.22 -35.24 -71.99
CA SER A 239 127.42 -35.95 -71.55
C SER A 239 128.23 -36.56 -72.71
N GLN A 240 127.55 -36.94 -73.79
CA GLN A 240 128.16 -37.50 -75.01
C GLN A 240 128.79 -36.41 -75.90
N LEU A 241 128.26 -35.18 -75.87
CA LEU A 241 128.83 -34.03 -76.60
C LEU A 241 130.13 -33.50 -75.96
N LYS A 242 130.33 -33.73 -74.66
CA LYS A 242 131.54 -33.32 -73.93
C LYS A 242 132.75 -34.22 -74.23
N THR A 243 132.53 -35.52 -74.35
CA THR A 243 133.59 -36.53 -74.61
C THR A 243 134.09 -36.53 -76.05
N LEU A 244 133.33 -36.01 -77.02
CA LEU A 244 133.78 -35.84 -78.41
C LEU A 244 134.62 -34.57 -78.65
N ARG A 245 134.62 -33.60 -77.73
CA ARG A 245 135.42 -32.35 -77.84
C ARG A 245 136.84 -32.47 -77.29
N GLU A 246 137.10 -33.41 -76.38
CA GLU A 246 138.42 -33.59 -75.76
C GLU A 246 139.39 -34.44 -76.63
N ASN A 247 138.89 -35.09 -77.69
CA ASN A 247 139.68 -35.96 -78.58
C ASN A 247 140.23 -35.26 -79.84
N LEU A 248 140.22 -33.92 -79.94
CA LEU A 248 140.57 -33.20 -81.19
C LEU A 248 141.68 -32.13 -81.12
N ASP A 249 142.40 -31.98 -80.00
CA ASP A 249 143.65 -31.21 -79.91
C ASP A 249 144.69 -32.07 -79.14
N GLY A 250 145.45 -32.96 -79.77
CA GLY A 250 146.49 -32.58 -80.74
C GLY A 250 147.88 -32.61 -80.09
N LEU A 251 148.41 -33.83 -79.90
CA LEU A 251 149.81 -34.22 -80.11
C LEU A 251 150.96 -33.28 -79.67
N GLY A 252 151.88 -33.84 -78.88
CA GLY A 252 153.31 -33.68 -79.19
C GLY A 252 154.22 -33.17 -78.07
N SER A 253 154.89 -34.12 -77.43
CA SER A 253 156.32 -34.05 -77.13
C SER A 253 156.87 -32.84 -76.35
N LYS A 254 156.97 -33.01 -75.03
CA LYS A 254 158.22 -32.82 -74.23
C LYS A 254 157.89 -33.14 -72.78
N GLU A 255 158.17 -34.35 -72.30
CA GLU A 255 159.50 -34.78 -71.88
C GLU A 255 160.17 -33.77 -70.92
N ARG A 256 160.19 -34.16 -69.64
CA ARG A 256 161.18 -33.77 -68.63
C ARG A 256 161.25 -32.30 -68.20
N GLU A 257 160.24 -31.82 -67.48
CA GLU A 257 160.51 -30.82 -66.44
C GLU A 257 159.78 -31.17 -65.15
N LEU A 258 160.56 -31.69 -64.20
CA LEU A 258 160.43 -31.44 -62.75
C LEU A 258 159.22 -32.10 -62.08
N LYS A 259 159.33 -33.22 -61.35
CA LYS A 259 160.22 -33.50 -60.20
C LYS A 259 160.41 -32.29 -59.29
N GLY A 260 159.63 -32.27 -58.21
CA GLY A 260 159.88 -31.45 -57.03
C GLY A 260 158.86 -30.33 -56.88
N GLN A 261 157.87 -30.58 -56.03
CA GLN A 261 157.36 -29.66 -54.99
C GLN A 261 156.06 -30.30 -54.46
N LEU A 262 156.18 -31.09 -53.38
CA LEU A 262 156.19 -30.65 -51.98
C LEU A 262 154.77 -30.34 -51.48
N ALA A 263 154.35 -31.21 -50.57
CA ALA A 263 153.93 -30.87 -49.22
C ALA A 263 153.10 -29.59 -49.06
N GLU A 264 151.87 -29.73 -48.54
CA GLU A 264 151.63 -29.33 -47.15
C GLU A 264 150.25 -29.74 -46.62
N LEU A 265 150.27 -30.14 -45.35
CA LEU A 265 149.20 -30.15 -44.33
C LEU A 265 148.22 -31.34 -44.35
N GLU A 266 148.34 -32.41 -43.56
CA GLU A 266 148.98 -32.61 -42.24
C GLU A 266 148.49 -31.66 -41.13
N THR A 267 147.62 -32.14 -40.22
CA THR A 267 147.90 -32.33 -38.76
C THR A 267 146.72 -32.15 -37.78
N GLN A 268 146.77 -33.01 -36.74
CA GLN A 268 146.23 -32.97 -35.35
C GLN A 268 145.09 -33.97 -35.05
N ALA A 269 145.26 -35.14 -34.41
CA ALA A 269 146.10 -35.65 -33.30
C ALA A 269 145.56 -35.43 -31.86
N ASP A 270 145.19 -36.57 -31.23
CA ASP A 270 145.50 -37.05 -29.86
C ASP A 270 144.96 -36.45 -28.54
N LYS A 271 144.28 -37.34 -27.76
CA LYS A 271 144.54 -37.81 -26.36
C LYS A 271 143.22 -38.27 -25.68
N ALA A 272 143.09 -39.19 -24.72
CA ALA A 272 143.90 -40.26 -24.12
C ALA A 272 143.03 -40.98 -23.02
N ARG A 273 143.34 -42.26 -22.77
CA ARG A 273 143.08 -43.18 -21.62
C ARG A 273 142.48 -42.66 -20.27
N SER A 274 141.45 -43.34 -19.74
CA SER A 274 141.32 -43.82 -18.33
C SER A 274 140.05 -44.68 -18.09
N VAL A 275 140.15 -46.02 -17.94
CA VAL A 275 138.98 -46.90 -17.63
C VAL A 275 139.38 -48.11 -16.78
N ALA A 276 139.70 -47.94 -15.49
CA ALA A 276 139.93 -49.11 -14.62
C ALA A 276 139.42 -48.94 -13.18
N LYS A 277 138.61 -47.92 -12.89
CA LYS A 277 138.17 -47.61 -11.51
C LYS A 277 136.67 -47.79 -11.24
N ASP A 278 135.86 -48.03 -12.27
CA ASP A 278 134.40 -47.84 -12.16
C ASP A 278 133.59 -49.13 -11.87
N LEU A 279 134.22 -50.31 -11.85
CA LEU A 279 133.47 -51.57 -11.76
C LEU A 279 132.96 -51.92 -10.34
N ALA A 280 133.52 -51.34 -9.28
CA ALA A 280 133.14 -51.66 -7.90
C ALA A 280 131.98 -50.79 -7.33
N GLN A 281 131.67 -49.66 -7.97
CA GLN A 281 130.69 -48.68 -7.46
C GLN A 281 129.24 -48.99 -7.91
N LEU A 282 129.07 -49.78 -8.97
CA LEU A 282 127.77 -50.06 -9.59
C LEU A 282 126.95 -51.16 -8.87
N GLU A 283 127.59 -52.10 -8.18
CA GLU A 283 126.86 -53.20 -7.50
C GLU A 283 126.16 -52.76 -6.21
N GLN A 284 126.68 -51.73 -5.53
CA GLN A 284 126.11 -51.22 -4.28
C GLN A 284 124.85 -50.36 -4.52
N GLN A 285 124.74 -49.69 -5.67
CA GLN A 285 123.60 -48.84 -6.02
C GLN A 285 122.34 -49.64 -6.40
N LYS A 286 122.48 -50.86 -6.91
CA LYS A 286 121.34 -51.70 -7.35
C LYS A 286 120.47 -52.20 -6.19
N LYS A 287 121.04 -52.37 -4.99
CA LYS A 287 120.33 -52.94 -3.83
C LYS A 287 119.46 -51.89 -3.11
N ALA A 288 119.87 -50.62 -3.09
CA ALA A 288 119.11 -49.51 -2.53
C ALA A 288 117.86 -49.18 -3.36
N ALA A 289 118.00 -49.12 -4.70
CA ALA A 289 116.90 -48.80 -5.61
C ALA A 289 115.71 -49.79 -5.54
N LYS A 290 115.93 -51.03 -5.10
CA LYS A 290 114.87 -52.04 -4.96
C LYS A 290 114.02 -51.85 -3.70
N GLN A 291 114.61 -51.38 -2.59
CA GLN A 291 113.86 -51.08 -1.37
C GLN A 291 113.01 -49.80 -1.51
N ASP A 292 113.48 -48.83 -2.31
CA ASP A 292 112.72 -47.62 -2.59
C ASP A 292 111.47 -47.89 -3.44
N ALA A 293 111.56 -48.81 -4.41
CA ALA A 293 110.44 -49.22 -5.27
C ALA A 293 109.27 -49.83 -4.47
N ASP A 294 109.56 -50.77 -3.56
CA ASP A 294 108.53 -51.42 -2.74
C ASP A 294 107.84 -50.42 -1.78
N SER A 295 108.58 -49.38 -1.31
CA SER A 295 108.02 -48.33 -0.46
C SER A 295 107.10 -47.35 -1.21
N LEU A 296 107.37 -47.14 -2.50
CA LEU A 296 106.58 -46.25 -3.37
C LEU A 296 105.28 -46.91 -3.82
N GLU A 297 105.27 -48.23 -4.01
CA GLU A 297 104.08 -48.99 -4.38
C GLU A 297 103.03 -49.00 -3.25
N SER A 298 103.47 -49.17 -1.99
CA SER A 298 102.60 -49.07 -0.81
C SER A 298 101.97 -47.68 -0.64
N LYS A 299 102.73 -46.61 -0.90
CA LYS A 299 102.20 -45.22 -0.88
C LYS A 299 101.21 -44.94 -2.01
N LEU A 300 101.40 -45.57 -3.18
CA LEU A 300 100.50 -45.41 -4.32
C LEU A 300 99.11 -46.00 -4.03
N ASP A 301 99.04 -47.15 -3.37
CA ASP A 301 97.77 -47.80 -3.04
C ASP A 301 97.02 -47.09 -1.91
N GLU A 302 97.74 -46.50 -0.94
CA GLU A 302 97.14 -45.64 0.08
C GLU A 302 96.54 -44.36 -0.53
N LEU A 303 97.25 -43.71 -1.46
CA LEU A 303 96.76 -42.52 -2.17
C LEU A 303 95.54 -42.83 -3.04
N LYS A 304 95.47 -44.01 -3.68
CA LYS A 304 94.29 -44.42 -4.46
C LYS A 304 93.05 -44.61 -3.58
N ARG A 305 93.20 -45.18 -2.37
CA ARG A 305 92.09 -45.32 -1.41
C ARG A 305 91.58 -43.98 -0.93
N GLN A 306 92.47 -43.05 -0.59
CA GLN A 306 92.09 -41.70 -0.17
C GLN A 306 91.37 -40.93 -1.28
N LYS A 307 91.82 -41.06 -2.54
CA LYS A 307 91.15 -40.46 -3.70
C LYS A 307 89.72 -40.98 -3.87
N ALA A 308 89.51 -42.30 -3.80
CA ALA A 308 88.18 -42.89 -3.92
C ALA A 308 87.23 -42.43 -2.81
N GLN A 309 87.74 -42.31 -1.58
CA GLN A 309 86.96 -41.84 -0.43
C GLN A 309 86.55 -40.36 -0.59
N SER A 310 87.45 -39.51 -1.09
CA SER A 310 87.15 -38.09 -1.37
C SER A 310 86.18 -37.89 -2.54
N GLU A 311 86.19 -38.76 -3.55
CA GLU A 311 85.24 -38.70 -4.68
C GLU A 311 83.82 -39.09 -4.26
N ASP A 312 83.66 -40.04 -3.34
CA ASP A 312 82.35 -40.40 -2.80
C ASP A 312 81.78 -39.32 -1.85
N GLU A 313 82.63 -38.67 -1.05
CA GLU A 313 82.22 -37.51 -0.25
C GLU A 313 81.80 -36.32 -1.13
N ALA A 314 82.55 -36.04 -2.21
CA ALA A 314 82.20 -35.00 -3.17
C ALA A 314 80.84 -35.25 -3.85
N LYS A 315 80.54 -36.50 -4.21
CA LYS A 315 79.22 -36.88 -4.76
C LYS A 315 78.09 -36.71 -3.74
N ARG A 316 78.30 -37.06 -2.47
CA ARG A 316 77.31 -36.87 -1.40
C ARG A 316 77.05 -35.39 -1.14
N LEU A 317 78.10 -34.59 -1.08
CA LEU A 317 78.00 -33.13 -0.91
C LEU A 317 77.30 -32.47 -2.09
N SER A 318 77.62 -32.85 -3.33
CA SER A 318 76.94 -32.36 -4.54
C SER A 318 75.43 -32.60 -4.48
N LYS A 319 75.02 -33.80 -4.09
CA LYS A 319 73.60 -34.16 -4.01
C LYS A 319 72.87 -33.35 -2.93
N SER A 320 73.50 -33.15 -1.78
CA SER A 320 72.96 -32.29 -0.72
C SER A 320 72.83 -30.82 -1.18
N LEU A 321 73.78 -30.34 -1.97
CA LEU A 321 73.77 -28.97 -2.52
C LEU A 321 72.62 -28.75 -3.50
N ASP A 322 72.29 -29.76 -4.32
CA ASP A 322 71.15 -29.70 -5.23
C ASP A 322 69.80 -29.73 -4.48
N ASP A 323 69.69 -30.55 -3.44
CA ASP A 323 68.49 -30.59 -2.58
C ASP A 323 68.27 -29.26 -1.85
N LEU A 324 69.34 -28.65 -1.31
CA LEU A 324 69.30 -27.32 -0.68
C LEU A 324 68.92 -26.21 -1.67
N LYS A 325 69.45 -26.24 -2.91
CA LYS A 325 69.06 -25.28 -3.96
C LYS A 325 67.58 -25.39 -4.32
N LYS A 326 67.04 -26.61 -4.35
CA LYS A 326 65.62 -26.83 -4.60
C LYS A 326 64.76 -26.24 -3.47
N GLN A 327 65.13 -26.50 -2.22
CA GLN A 327 64.46 -25.89 -1.06
C GLN A 327 64.53 -24.35 -1.07
N GLN A 328 65.67 -23.78 -1.46
CA GLN A 328 65.82 -22.33 -1.58
C GLN A 328 64.89 -21.75 -2.66
N SER A 329 64.79 -22.40 -3.82
CA SER A 329 63.88 -21.99 -4.89
C SER A 329 62.41 -22.04 -4.46
N ASP A 330 62.00 -23.09 -3.75
CA ASP A 330 60.62 -23.25 -3.26
C ASP A 330 60.27 -22.17 -2.23
N LEU A 331 61.18 -21.90 -1.28
CA LEU A 331 61.01 -20.83 -0.28
C LEU A 331 60.99 -19.43 -0.91
N GLU A 332 61.78 -19.17 -1.96
CA GLU A 332 61.72 -17.91 -2.70
C GLU A 332 60.36 -17.74 -3.43
N GLY A 333 59.79 -18.84 -3.93
CA GLY A 333 58.44 -18.87 -4.50
C GLY A 333 57.36 -18.52 -3.48
N GLU A 334 57.41 -19.11 -2.29
CA GLU A 334 56.50 -18.77 -1.19
C GLU A 334 56.65 -17.33 -0.72
N ARG A 335 57.90 -16.84 -0.59
CA ARG A 335 58.16 -15.46 -0.17
C ARG A 335 57.58 -14.45 -1.18
N ARG A 336 57.62 -14.75 -2.48
CA ARG A 336 56.98 -13.92 -3.52
C ARG A 336 55.45 -13.92 -3.41
N LYS A 337 54.84 -15.08 -3.15
CA LYS A 337 53.38 -15.18 -2.96
C LYS A 337 52.92 -14.37 -1.74
N LEU A 338 53.54 -14.59 -0.58
CA LEU A 338 53.24 -13.84 0.64
C LEU A 338 53.42 -12.33 0.45
N LYS A 339 54.49 -11.91 -0.23
CA LYS A 339 54.73 -10.48 -0.49
C LYS A 339 53.60 -9.85 -1.32
N SER A 340 53.11 -10.54 -2.35
CA SER A 340 51.98 -10.04 -3.14
C SER A 340 50.68 -9.96 -2.35
N GLU A 341 50.51 -10.84 -1.37
CA GLU A 341 49.33 -10.89 -0.51
C GLU A 341 49.33 -9.74 0.50
N VAL A 342 50.50 -9.44 1.06
CA VAL A 342 50.71 -8.26 1.93
C VAL A 342 50.45 -6.97 1.15
N GLU A 343 51.00 -6.82 -0.06
CA GLU A 343 50.76 -5.62 -0.90
C GLU A 343 49.25 -5.44 -1.22
N LYS A 344 48.53 -6.54 -1.49
CA LYS A 344 47.07 -6.48 -1.69
C LYS A 344 46.34 -6.07 -0.41
N LEU A 345 46.71 -6.60 0.75
CA LEU A 345 46.08 -6.25 2.03
C LEU A 345 46.36 -4.81 2.43
N GLU A 346 47.58 -4.31 2.23
CA GLU A 346 47.94 -2.91 2.47
C GLU A 346 47.16 -1.95 1.56
N SER A 347 47.00 -2.30 0.27
CA SER A 347 46.19 -1.48 -0.65
C SER A 347 44.71 -1.40 -0.22
N LYS A 348 44.14 -2.50 0.27
CA LYS A 348 42.77 -2.55 0.80
C LYS A 348 42.64 -1.76 2.11
N SER A 349 43.60 -1.89 3.02
CA SER A 349 43.64 -1.15 4.28
C SER A 349 43.70 0.35 4.04
N ASN A 350 44.56 0.80 3.12
CA ASN A 350 44.68 2.21 2.76
C ASN A 350 43.43 2.75 2.06
N ALA A 351 42.79 1.97 1.19
CA ALA A 351 41.53 2.35 0.55
C ALA A 351 40.38 2.49 1.55
N LEU A 352 40.26 1.56 2.50
CA LEU A 352 39.26 1.63 3.58
C LEU A 352 39.53 2.80 4.52
N SER A 353 40.79 3.03 4.90
CA SER A 353 41.21 4.14 5.75
C SER A 353 40.92 5.51 5.11
N ALA A 354 41.03 5.63 3.78
CA ALA A 354 40.68 6.85 3.05
C ALA A 354 39.15 7.09 2.94
N GLN A 355 38.32 6.05 3.05
CA GLN A 355 36.86 6.19 3.02
C GLN A 355 36.26 6.66 4.36
N ILE A 356 36.91 6.34 5.48
CA ILE A 356 36.44 6.70 6.83
C ILE A 356 36.24 8.22 7.02
N PRO A 357 37.19 9.11 6.67
CA PRO A 357 37.00 10.56 6.82
C PRO A 357 35.88 11.11 5.93
N THR A 358 35.70 10.52 4.75
CA THR A 358 34.68 10.94 3.79
C THR A 358 33.29 10.63 4.34
N MET A 359 33.09 9.41 4.85
CA MET A 359 31.85 9.00 5.52
C MET A 359 31.61 9.76 6.83
N GLN A 360 32.65 10.07 7.60
CA GLN A 360 32.54 10.92 8.79
C GLN A 360 32.12 12.35 8.43
N SER A 361 32.68 12.96 7.38
CA SER A 361 32.25 14.29 6.94
C SER A 361 30.82 14.29 6.40
N MET A 362 30.40 13.22 5.70
CA MET A 362 29.00 13.06 5.24
C MET A 362 28.06 12.88 6.43
N PHE A 363 28.47 12.11 7.44
CA PHE A 363 27.71 11.93 8.69
C PHE A 363 27.61 13.24 9.47
N ASP A 364 28.69 14.01 9.62
CA ASP A 364 28.67 15.30 10.28
C ASP A 364 27.83 16.32 9.50
N THR A 365 27.87 16.30 8.16
CA THR A 365 27.03 17.17 7.31
C THR A 365 25.55 16.80 7.42
N LEU A 366 25.22 15.50 7.40
CA LEU A 366 23.86 15.00 7.61
C LEU A 366 23.37 15.30 9.02
N SER A 367 24.19 15.07 10.05
CA SER A 367 23.87 15.36 11.45
C SER A 367 23.66 16.86 11.68
N SER A 368 24.45 17.71 11.02
CA SER A 368 24.26 19.17 10.99
C SER A 368 22.95 19.57 10.29
N SER A 369 22.59 18.90 9.18
CA SER A 369 21.34 19.16 8.46
C SER A 369 20.10 18.69 9.24
N VAL A 370 20.21 17.59 9.99
CA VAL A 370 19.17 17.08 10.89
C VAL A 370 19.02 17.98 12.11
N ALA A 371 20.12 18.47 12.70
CA ALA A 371 20.08 19.45 13.80
C ALA A 371 19.48 20.81 13.36
N ALA A 372 19.63 21.20 12.09
CA ALA A 372 18.97 22.36 11.52
C ALA A 372 17.46 22.15 11.27
N HIS A 373 17.00 20.90 11.16
CA HIS A 373 15.59 20.51 11.00
C HIS A 373 14.90 20.09 12.32
N ASP A 374 15.63 20.07 13.45
CA ASP A 374 15.07 19.89 14.80
C ASP A 374 14.39 21.17 15.32
N GLY A 375 14.43 22.24 14.52
CA GLY A 375 13.53 23.37 14.68
C GLY A 375 12.11 22.88 14.43
N VAL A 376 11.33 22.73 15.50
CA VAL A 376 9.86 22.69 15.49
C VAL A 376 9.40 23.70 14.43
N THR A 377 9.02 23.20 13.25
CA THR A 377 8.45 24.03 12.20
C THR A 377 7.30 24.78 12.85
N LYS A 378 7.31 26.11 12.73
CA LYS A 378 6.23 26.92 13.25
C LYS A 378 4.93 26.36 12.66
N PRO A 379 3.82 26.30 13.43
CA PRO A 379 2.54 25.80 12.91
C PRO A 379 2.12 26.46 11.60
N GLU A 380 2.58 27.69 11.38
CA GLU A 380 2.36 28.54 10.20
C GLU A 380 3.01 28.00 8.91
N ASP A 381 4.09 27.20 9.01
CA ASP A 381 4.83 26.64 7.87
C ASP A 381 4.32 25.25 7.44
N ASN A 382 3.30 24.72 8.11
CA ASN A 382 2.76 23.39 7.82
C ASN A 382 1.80 23.46 6.61
N GLU A 383 2.09 22.68 5.55
CA GLU A 383 1.37 22.69 4.26
C GLU A 383 -0.14 22.47 4.40
N ILE A 384 -0.56 21.77 5.46
CA ILE A 384 -1.95 21.45 5.77
C ILE A 384 -2.83 22.68 6.03
N TRP A 385 -2.23 23.80 6.45
CA TRP A 385 -2.94 25.06 6.71
C TRP A 385 -2.84 26.05 5.55
N GLN A 386 -2.33 25.63 4.39
CA GLN A 386 -2.36 26.45 3.19
C GLN A 386 -3.73 26.27 2.49
N PRO A 387 -4.52 27.36 2.33
CA PRO A 387 -5.81 27.25 1.69
C PRO A 387 -5.66 26.97 0.19
N VAL A 388 -6.49 26.06 -0.32
CA VAL A 388 -6.57 25.71 -1.75
C VAL A 388 -7.73 26.44 -2.42
N LEU A 389 -8.85 26.59 -1.71
CA LEU A 389 -10.04 27.27 -2.18
C LEU A 389 -9.94 28.78 -1.92
N PRO A 390 -10.48 29.62 -2.83
CA PRO A 390 -10.45 31.07 -2.67
C PRO A 390 -11.22 31.51 -1.42
N ALA A 391 -10.74 32.57 -0.77
CA ALA A 391 -11.32 33.09 0.46
C ALA A 391 -12.80 33.47 0.28
N TYR A 392 -13.57 33.36 1.38
CA TYR A 392 -14.99 33.70 1.42
C TYR A 392 -15.21 35.14 0.96
N GLN A 393 -15.80 35.32 -0.22
CA GLN A 393 -16.35 36.60 -0.63
C GLN A 393 -17.78 36.65 -0.11
N ALA A 394 -18.08 37.65 0.72
CA ALA A 394 -19.42 37.88 1.27
C ALA A 394 -20.36 38.37 0.16
N THR A 395 -20.77 37.45 -0.70
CA THR A 395 -21.92 37.63 -1.58
C THR A 395 -23.10 36.97 -0.88
N THR A 396 -24.09 37.79 -0.51
CA THR A 396 -25.41 37.32 -0.10
C THR A 396 -25.93 36.33 -1.14
N GLY A 397 -26.37 35.15 -0.69
CA GLY A 397 -27.00 34.16 -1.56
C GLY A 397 -28.17 34.79 -2.29
N ASP A 398 -28.28 34.49 -3.58
CA ASP A 398 -29.15 35.21 -4.53
C ASP A 398 -30.66 35.03 -4.29
N GLY A 399 -31.09 34.26 -3.28
CA GLY A 399 -32.50 33.90 -3.08
C GLY A 399 -33.13 33.15 -4.27
N ARG A 400 -32.33 32.79 -5.29
CA ARG A 400 -32.75 32.10 -6.51
C ARG A 400 -33.37 30.75 -6.20
N GLY A 401 -34.46 30.45 -6.89
CA GLY A 401 -35.08 29.14 -6.85
C GLY A 401 -34.20 28.08 -7.53
N GLU A 402 -34.43 26.81 -7.17
CA GLU A 402 -33.76 25.67 -7.79
C GLU A 402 -33.92 25.66 -9.31
N GLN A 403 -35.16 25.89 -9.79
CA GLN A 403 -35.50 25.86 -11.21
C GLN A 403 -34.78 26.95 -12.01
N GLU A 404 -34.75 28.18 -11.48
CA GLU A 404 -34.05 29.32 -12.09
C GLU A 404 -32.54 29.03 -12.22
N CYS A 405 -31.95 28.36 -11.22
CA CYS A 405 -30.55 27.95 -11.24
C CYS A 405 -30.26 26.93 -12.37
N LEU A 406 -31.19 25.99 -12.61
CA LEU A 406 -31.06 24.99 -13.66
C LEU A 406 -31.26 25.58 -15.06
N GLU A 407 -32.20 26.52 -15.22
CA GLU A 407 -32.40 27.26 -16.47
C GLU A 407 -31.16 28.11 -16.83
N ASP A 408 -30.60 28.78 -15.82
CA ASP A 408 -29.34 29.52 -15.93
C ASP A 408 -28.17 28.63 -16.35
N LEU A 409 -28.07 27.43 -15.74
CA LEU A 409 -27.06 26.44 -16.08
C LEU A 409 -27.21 26.01 -17.55
N ALA A 410 -28.41 25.65 -17.98
CA ALA A 410 -28.68 25.25 -19.36
C ALA A 410 -28.33 26.38 -20.34
N GLY A 411 -28.66 27.63 -20.01
CA GLY A 411 -28.27 28.81 -20.78
C GLY A 411 -26.75 28.99 -20.88
N SER A 412 -26.05 28.86 -19.75
CA SER A 412 -24.58 28.98 -19.68
C SER A 412 -23.86 27.91 -20.51
N LEU A 413 -24.29 26.65 -20.41
CA LEU A 413 -23.75 25.54 -21.20
C LEU A 413 -23.92 25.79 -22.71
N ARG A 414 -25.10 26.25 -23.13
CA ARG A 414 -25.37 26.60 -24.55
C ARG A 414 -24.46 27.74 -25.05
N LEU A 415 -24.17 28.73 -24.21
CA LEU A 415 -23.24 29.83 -24.56
C LEU A 415 -21.80 29.34 -24.74
N LEU A 416 -21.38 28.34 -23.97
CA LEU A 416 -20.07 27.69 -24.06
C LEU A 416 -19.98 26.66 -25.20
N GLY A 417 -21.06 26.46 -25.96
CA GLY A 417 -21.13 25.47 -27.03
C GLY A 417 -21.26 24.03 -26.53
N LEU A 418 -21.57 23.83 -25.25
CA LEU A 418 -21.84 22.54 -24.64
C LEU A 418 -23.35 22.25 -24.72
N LYS A 419 -23.73 21.20 -25.44
CA LYS A 419 -25.13 20.79 -25.59
C LYS A 419 -25.40 19.58 -24.70
N PHE A 420 -26.17 19.81 -23.64
CA PHE A 420 -26.72 18.75 -22.80
C PHE A 420 -28.24 18.88 -22.81
N ASP A 421 -28.93 17.74 -22.88
CA ASP A 421 -30.37 17.70 -22.73
C ASP A 421 -30.79 18.07 -21.29
N ASN A 422 -31.97 18.68 -21.16
CA ASN A 422 -32.50 19.09 -19.86
C ASN A 422 -32.69 17.90 -18.92
N ARG A 423 -33.13 16.72 -19.44
CA ARG A 423 -33.28 15.52 -18.62
C ARG A 423 -31.93 15.05 -18.07
N THR A 424 -30.86 15.14 -18.85
CA THR A 424 -29.51 14.83 -18.37
C THR A 424 -29.04 15.80 -17.29
N LEU A 425 -29.33 17.10 -17.43
CA LEU A 425 -29.00 18.11 -16.42
C LEU A 425 -29.79 17.89 -15.12
N TYR A 426 -31.09 17.60 -15.23
CA TYR A 426 -31.94 17.25 -14.08
C TYR A 426 -31.48 15.95 -13.43
N ALA A 427 -31.10 14.95 -14.23
CA ALA A 427 -30.59 13.70 -13.70
C ALA A 427 -29.29 13.92 -12.91
N PHE A 428 -28.35 14.70 -13.44
CA PHE A 428 -27.10 15.05 -12.77
C PHE A 428 -27.33 15.85 -11.48
N HIS A 429 -28.18 16.88 -11.53
CA HIS A 429 -28.55 17.67 -10.36
C HIS A 429 -29.19 16.82 -9.27
N THR A 430 -30.15 15.96 -9.64
CA THR A 430 -30.83 15.04 -8.71
C THR A 430 -29.84 14.07 -8.09
N SER A 431 -28.93 13.50 -8.89
CA SER A 431 -27.89 12.60 -8.38
C SER A 431 -27.03 13.25 -7.30
N LEU A 432 -26.69 14.53 -7.44
CA LEU A 432 -25.95 15.30 -6.41
C LEU A 432 -26.78 15.55 -5.14
N LYS A 433 -28.09 15.77 -5.26
CA LYS A 433 -28.99 15.92 -4.10
C LYS A 433 -29.15 14.60 -3.32
N THR A 434 -29.03 13.45 -3.99
CA THR A 434 -29.14 12.12 -3.36
C THR A 434 -27.85 11.56 -2.75
N THR A 435 -26.88 12.42 -2.42
CA THR A 435 -25.56 12.01 -1.90
C THR A 435 -25.59 11.35 -0.53
N ASP A 436 -26.73 11.38 0.18
CA ASP A 436 -26.92 10.64 1.43
C ASP A 436 -27.08 9.12 1.22
N SER A 437 -27.76 8.68 0.14
CA SER A 437 -27.84 7.26 -0.23
C SER A 437 -26.84 6.84 -1.30
N SER A 438 -26.45 7.75 -2.18
CA SER A 438 -25.46 7.50 -3.24
C SER A 438 -24.36 8.55 -3.20
N PRO A 439 -23.34 8.38 -2.33
CA PRO A 439 -22.33 9.40 -2.07
C PRO A 439 -21.48 9.83 -3.27
N LEU A 440 -21.49 9.06 -4.36
CA LEU A 440 -20.70 9.31 -5.55
C LEU A 440 -21.59 9.43 -6.79
N VAL A 441 -21.37 10.45 -7.61
CA VAL A 441 -21.93 10.52 -8.97
C VAL A 441 -20.83 10.17 -9.95
N THR A 442 -21.05 9.17 -10.80
CA THR A 442 -20.06 8.77 -11.82
C THR A 442 -20.54 9.19 -13.20
N LEU A 443 -19.67 9.83 -13.97
CA LEU A 443 -19.89 10.20 -15.36
C LEU A 443 -19.03 9.29 -16.24
N ALA A 444 -19.66 8.37 -16.95
CA ALA A 444 -18.99 7.40 -17.82
C ALA A 444 -19.27 7.70 -19.31
N GLY A 445 -18.36 7.29 -20.19
CA GLY A 445 -18.55 7.40 -21.63
C GLY A 445 -17.24 7.62 -22.38
N VAL A 446 -17.31 7.88 -23.69
CA VAL A 446 -16.13 8.08 -24.54
C VAL A 446 -15.39 9.37 -24.19
N SER A 447 -14.08 9.43 -24.41
CA SER A 447 -13.30 10.67 -24.24
C SER A 447 -13.83 11.80 -25.13
N GLY A 448 -13.81 13.04 -24.62
CA GLY A 448 -14.27 14.22 -25.36
C GLY A 448 -15.78 14.50 -25.31
N THR A 449 -16.59 13.73 -24.57
CA THR A 449 -18.05 13.96 -24.41
C THR A 449 -18.41 15.02 -23.36
N GLY A 450 -17.43 15.75 -22.81
CA GLY A 450 -17.66 16.83 -21.85
C GLY A 450 -17.84 16.37 -20.39
N LYS A 451 -17.47 15.13 -20.04
CA LYS A 451 -17.60 14.55 -18.69
C LYS A 451 -16.92 15.38 -17.59
N SER A 452 -15.73 15.94 -17.85
CA SER A 452 -15.02 16.78 -16.88
C SER A 452 -15.47 18.24 -16.93
N GLU A 453 -15.99 18.70 -18.07
CA GLU A 453 -16.51 20.08 -18.20
C GLU A 453 -17.90 20.24 -17.55
N LEU A 454 -18.78 19.25 -17.60
CA LEU A 454 -20.12 19.35 -16.99
C LEU A 454 -20.07 19.68 -15.49
N PRO A 455 -19.35 18.94 -14.62
CA PRO A 455 -19.21 19.28 -13.19
C PRO A 455 -18.55 20.63 -12.97
N ARG A 456 -17.54 20.97 -13.76
CA ARG A 456 -16.84 22.26 -13.67
C ARG A 456 -17.79 23.41 -13.95
N ARG A 457 -18.50 23.38 -15.08
CA ARG A 457 -19.47 24.41 -15.48
C ARG A 457 -20.69 24.44 -14.56
N TYR A 458 -21.09 23.29 -14.06
CA TYR A 458 -22.13 23.20 -13.04
C TYR A 458 -21.72 23.95 -11.77
N ALA A 459 -20.52 23.73 -11.24
CA ALA A 459 -20.03 24.44 -10.06
C ALA A 459 -19.91 25.96 -10.31
N GLU A 460 -19.40 26.35 -11.47
CA GLU A 460 -19.30 27.77 -11.89
C GLU A 460 -20.69 28.44 -11.97
N ALA A 461 -21.66 27.79 -12.61
CA ALA A 461 -23.00 28.35 -12.81
C ALA A 461 -23.82 28.39 -11.51
N THR A 462 -23.72 27.35 -10.68
CA THR A 462 -24.44 27.27 -9.40
C THR A 462 -23.78 28.10 -8.30
N GLY A 463 -22.49 28.44 -8.44
CA GLY A 463 -21.73 29.19 -7.43
C GLY A 463 -21.07 28.31 -6.36
N MET A 464 -20.88 27.01 -6.63
CA MET A 464 -20.12 26.12 -5.76
C MET A 464 -18.61 26.36 -5.90
N ASN A 465 -17.83 26.00 -4.87
CA ASN A 465 -16.40 25.79 -5.05
C ASN A 465 -16.18 24.52 -5.89
N PHE A 466 -15.09 24.48 -6.64
CA PHE A 466 -14.74 23.35 -7.49
C PHE A 466 -13.30 22.93 -7.22
N LEU A 467 -13.08 21.64 -7.02
CA LEU A 467 -11.75 21.06 -6.91
C LEU A 467 -11.64 19.89 -7.90
N ASN A 468 -10.69 19.98 -8.83
CA ASN A 468 -10.35 18.86 -9.70
C ASN A 468 -9.20 18.05 -9.10
N VAL A 469 -9.38 16.75 -8.95
CA VAL A 469 -8.40 15.81 -8.41
C VAL A 469 -8.14 14.76 -9.48
N ALA A 470 -6.96 14.82 -10.10
CA ALA A 470 -6.55 13.84 -11.10
C ALA A 470 -6.07 12.55 -10.43
N VAL A 471 -6.79 11.45 -10.63
CA VAL A 471 -6.43 10.13 -10.08
C VAL A 471 -5.21 9.59 -10.82
N GLN A 472 -4.26 9.00 -10.07
CA GLN A 472 -3.07 8.40 -10.67
C GLN A 472 -3.24 6.87 -10.79
N PRO A 473 -2.67 6.23 -11.84
CA PRO A 473 -2.77 4.79 -12.03
C PRO A 473 -2.20 3.94 -10.89
N ARG A 474 -1.32 4.52 -10.06
CA ARG A 474 -0.65 3.85 -8.94
C ARG A 474 -1.37 3.99 -7.60
N TRP A 475 -2.52 4.65 -7.55
CA TRP A 475 -3.27 4.79 -6.30
C TRP A 475 -3.75 3.43 -5.81
N ASP A 476 -3.31 3.06 -4.61
CA ASP A 476 -3.58 1.76 -4.00
C ASP A 476 -3.96 1.87 -2.52
N SER A 477 -4.03 3.07 -1.96
CA SER A 477 -4.37 3.29 -0.56
C SER A 477 -5.15 4.60 -0.31
N PRO A 478 -5.86 4.74 0.82
CA PRO A 478 -6.49 6.01 1.20
C PRO A 478 -5.50 7.17 1.37
N GLN A 479 -4.22 6.87 1.59
CA GLN A 479 -3.18 7.89 1.73
C GLN A 479 -2.93 8.64 0.41
N ASP A 480 -3.21 8.02 -0.74
CA ASP A 480 -3.13 8.69 -2.03
C ASP A 480 -4.20 9.80 -2.16
N LEU A 481 -5.34 9.61 -1.49
CA LEU A 481 -6.46 10.56 -1.49
C LEU A 481 -6.26 11.66 -0.45
N PHE A 482 -5.79 11.33 0.75
CA PHE A 482 -5.70 12.26 1.88
C PHE A 482 -4.30 12.82 2.15
N GLY A 483 -3.26 12.19 1.61
CA GLY A 483 -1.88 12.47 1.94
C GLY A 483 -1.30 11.48 2.96
N PHE A 484 0.00 11.60 3.19
CA PHE A 484 0.75 10.70 4.07
C PHE A 484 1.70 11.47 4.98
N TYR A 485 2.13 10.82 6.06
CA TYR A 485 3.18 11.34 6.92
C TYR A 485 4.56 10.90 6.42
N ASP A 486 5.40 11.87 6.05
CA ASP A 486 6.79 11.62 5.70
C ASP A 486 7.63 11.48 6.98
N TYR A 487 8.07 10.26 7.28
CA TYR A 487 8.87 9.97 8.48
C TYR A 487 10.29 10.54 8.42
N LEU A 488 10.85 10.75 7.22
CA LEU A 488 12.19 11.31 7.03
C LEU A 488 12.16 12.81 7.29
N GLU A 489 11.18 13.50 6.71
CA GLU A 489 10.98 14.95 6.88
C GLU A 489 10.18 15.30 8.14
N ARG A 490 9.65 14.29 8.86
CA ARG A 490 8.79 14.41 10.04
C ARG A 490 7.62 15.37 9.84
N ARG A 491 7.00 15.33 8.66
CA ARG A 491 5.89 16.22 8.32
C ARG A 491 4.82 15.51 7.52
N PHE A 492 3.58 15.94 7.72
CA PHE A 492 2.46 15.49 6.91
C PHE A 492 2.46 16.19 5.55
N ARG A 493 2.33 15.41 4.48
CA ARG A 493 2.18 15.89 3.10
C ARG A 493 0.70 15.74 2.71
N PRO A 494 -0.13 16.76 2.92
CA PRO A 494 -1.56 16.71 2.60
C PRO A 494 -1.78 16.81 1.09
N THR A 495 -2.86 16.19 0.60
CA THR A 495 -3.36 16.45 -0.74
C THR A 495 -4.18 17.75 -0.79
N ASP A 496 -4.38 18.28 -2.00
CA ASP A 496 -5.31 19.41 -2.22
C ASP A 496 -6.72 19.11 -1.71
N LEU A 497 -7.16 17.86 -1.84
CA LEU A 497 -8.43 17.40 -1.29
C LEU A 497 -8.46 17.53 0.22
N THR A 498 -7.46 17.04 0.94
CA THR A 498 -7.42 17.17 2.41
C THR A 498 -7.48 18.63 2.85
N ARG A 499 -6.70 19.50 2.20
CA ARG A 499 -6.71 20.94 2.53
C ARG A 499 -8.07 21.58 2.25
N ALA A 500 -8.69 21.24 1.12
CA ALA A 500 -10.05 21.70 0.80
C ALA A 500 -11.08 21.18 1.83
N LEU A 501 -11.03 19.89 2.19
CA LEU A 501 -11.93 19.32 3.20
C LEU A 501 -11.77 20.00 4.56
N ILE A 502 -10.54 20.35 4.96
CA ILE A 502 -10.26 21.13 6.18
C ILE A 502 -10.89 22.53 6.09
N GLN A 503 -10.80 23.19 4.93
CA GLN A 503 -11.49 24.48 4.74
C GLN A 503 -13.01 24.33 4.85
N MET A 504 -13.58 23.23 4.36
CA MET A 504 -15.03 23.00 4.31
C MET A 504 -15.62 22.43 5.61
N ASP A 505 -14.82 21.81 6.48
CA ASP A 505 -15.31 21.18 7.72
C ASP A 505 -15.90 22.25 8.68
N PRO A 506 -17.19 22.16 9.05
CA PRO A 506 -17.83 23.10 9.97
C PRO A 506 -17.38 22.96 11.42
N PHE A 507 -16.88 21.80 11.83
CA PHE A 507 -16.54 21.47 13.22
C PHE A 507 -15.03 21.54 13.48
N GLY A 508 -14.23 22.08 12.55
CA GLY A 508 -12.78 22.19 12.67
C GLY A 508 -12.27 22.94 13.90
N GLU A 509 -13.09 23.82 14.48
CA GLU A 509 -12.79 24.59 15.70
C GLU A 509 -12.99 23.81 17.00
N GLU A 510 -13.67 22.66 16.95
CA GLU A 510 -14.00 21.92 18.17
C GLU A 510 -12.75 21.32 18.83
N THR A 511 -12.63 21.51 20.14
CA THR A 511 -11.54 20.96 20.95
C THR A 511 -11.57 19.44 20.95
N GLY A 512 -10.40 18.79 20.94
CA GLY A 512 -10.27 17.33 21.02
C GLY A 512 -10.23 16.62 19.66
N ARG A 513 -10.24 17.37 18.54
CA ARG A 513 -10.10 16.81 17.18
C ARG A 513 -8.65 16.78 16.68
N GLY A 514 -7.67 17.16 17.49
CA GLY A 514 -6.25 17.18 17.11
C GLY A 514 -5.87 18.29 16.13
N TRP A 515 -6.73 19.28 15.91
CA TRP A 515 -6.47 20.41 15.03
C TRP A 515 -5.62 21.46 15.75
N ASN A 516 -4.46 21.79 15.18
CA ASN A 516 -3.56 22.85 15.67
C ASN A 516 -3.45 23.98 14.63
N ALA A 517 -4.60 24.49 14.18
CA ALA A 517 -4.66 25.51 13.13
C ALA A 517 -4.11 26.87 13.63
N PRO A 518 -3.32 27.59 12.81
CA PRO A 518 -2.94 28.97 13.10
C PRO A 518 -4.17 29.87 13.23
N LYS A 519 -4.10 30.90 14.10
CA LYS A 519 -5.24 31.82 14.34
C LYS A 519 -5.76 32.49 13.06
N ASP A 520 -4.85 32.81 12.13
CA ASP A 520 -5.22 33.47 10.86
C ASP A 520 -5.93 32.54 9.88
N TYR A 521 -5.78 31.22 10.01
CA TYR A 521 -6.43 30.23 9.14
C TYR A 521 -7.96 30.24 9.27
N GLN A 522 -8.49 30.77 10.38
CA GLN A 522 -9.91 30.90 10.62
C GLN A 522 -10.64 31.69 9.51
N LYS A 523 -9.96 32.66 8.89
CA LYS A 523 -10.52 33.47 7.78
C LYS A 523 -10.62 32.69 6.47
N SER A 524 -9.86 31.59 6.35
CA SER A 524 -9.79 30.75 5.15
C SER A 524 -10.81 29.60 5.16
N ARG A 525 -11.52 29.40 6.27
CA ARG A 525 -12.55 28.35 6.39
C ARG A 525 -13.84 28.78 5.69
N LEU A 526 -14.50 27.83 5.04
CA LEU A 526 -15.66 27.99 4.17
C LEU A 526 -16.84 27.06 4.55
N PRO A 527 -17.18 26.89 5.84
CA PRO A 527 -18.11 25.85 6.28
C PRO A 527 -19.56 26.05 5.80
N LYS A 528 -19.90 27.28 5.37
CA LYS A 528 -21.22 27.64 4.86
C LYS A 528 -21.34 27.50 3.34
N GLN A 529 -20.24 27.32 2.61
CA GLN A 529 -20.27 27.19 1.15
C GLN A 529 -20.40 25.73 0.75
N MET A 530 -20.77 25.50 -0.52
CA MET A 530 -20.75 24.19 -1.14
C MET A 530 -19.44 23.95 -1.90
N LEU A 531 -18.93 22.71 -1.89
CA LEU A 531 -17.78 22.26 -2.67
C LEU A 531 -18.18 21.06 -3.53
N LEU A 532 -17.87 21.12 -4.82
CA LEU A 532 -17.94 20.00 -5.75
C LEU A 532 -16.51 19.50 -6.04
N VAL A 533 -16.23 18.26 -5.65
CA VAL A 533 -14.96 17.58 -5.92
C VAL A 533 -15.14 16.67 -7.13
N LEU A 534 -14.28 16.83 -8.13
CA LEU A 534 -14.19 15.95 -9.29
C LEU A 534 -12.98 15.03 -9.14
N LEU A 535 -13.20 13.72 -9.12
CA LEU A 535 -12.17 12.69 -9.28
C LEU A 535 -12.04 12.37 -10.77
N ASP A 536 -11.10 13.02 -11.43
CA ASP A 536 -10.90 12.85 -12.87
C ASP A 536 -10.20 11.52 -13.17
N GLU A 537 -10.76 10.78 -14.12
CA GLU A 537 -10.34 9.44 -14.53
C GLU A 537 -10.22 8.48 -13.33
N MET A 538 -11.27 8.46 -12.49
CA MET A 538 -11.31 7.73 -11.22
C MET A 538 -11.04 6.22 -11.36
N ASN A 539 -11.21 5.67 -12.57
CA ASN A 539 -11.04 4.25 -12.86
C ASN A 539 -9.69 3.89 -13.49
N LEU A 540 -8.73 4.83 -13.53
CA LEU A 540 -7.31 4.52 -13.79
C LEU A 540 -6.71 3.61 -12.73
N ALA A 541 -7.18 3.74 -11.49
CA ALA A 541 -6.85 2.88 -10.38
C ALA A 541 -8.11 2.16 -9.88
N ARG A 542 -7.93 1.06 -9.14
CA ARG A 542 -9.07 0.37 -8.51
C ARG A 542 -9.64 1.24 -7.40
N ILE A 543 -10.80 1.82 -7.65
CA ILE A 543 -11.48 2.75 -6.75
C ILE A 543 -11.67 2.16 -5.34
N GLU A 544 -11.82 0.85 -5.21
CA GLU A 544 -11.96 0.17 -3.93
C GLU A 544 -10.72 0.27 -3.05
N TYR A 545 -9.52 0.44 -3.61
CA TYR A 545 -8.30 0.49 -2.83
C TYR A 545 -8.11 1.84 -2.12
N TYR A 546 -8.39 2.94 -2.83
CA TYR A 546 -8.18 4.29 -2.28
C TYR A 546 -9.45 4.96 -1.73
N PHE A 547 -10.65 4.57 -2.20
CA PHE A 547 -11.90 5.28 -1.89
C PHE A 547 -12.87 4.51 -0.98
N SER A 548 -12.66 3.20 -0.75
CA SER A 548 -13.63 2.36 -0.03
C SER A 548 -13.82 2.73 1.44
N GLU A 549 -12.75 3.01 2.18
CA GLU A 549 -12.83 3.48 3.56
C GLU A 549 -13.60 4.80 3.60
N PHE A 550 -13.32 5.68 2.65
CA PHE A 550 -13.98 6.98 2.59
C PHE A 550 -15.48 6.87 2.28
N LEU A 551 -15.89 6.01 1.33
CA LEU A 551 -17.30 5.70 1.08
C LEU A 551 -18.01 5.19 2.34
N SER A 552 -17.35 4.34 3.13
CA SER A 552 -17.90 3.82 4.40
C SER A 552 -18.18 4.96 5.40
N ARG A 553 -17.30 5.97 5.47
CA ARG A 553 -17.50 7.15 6.34
C ARG A 553 -18.63 8.03 5.84
N LEU A 554 -18.74 8.24 4.53
CA LEU A 554 -19.84 9.00 3.91
C LEU A 554 -21.21 8.32 4.11
N GLU A 555 -21.25 6.99 4.13
CA GLU A 555 -22.48 6.24 4.46
C GLU A 555 -22.84 6.38 5.94
N THR A 556 -21.85 6.19 6.82
CA THR A 556 -22.04 6.35 8.28
C THR A 556 -22.61 7.73 8.62
N ARG A 557 -22.17 8.77 7.88
CA ARG A 557 -22.64 10.16 8.00
C ARG A 557 -24.17 10.30 7.94
N ARG A 558 -24.86 9.47 7.17
CA ARG A 558 -26.33 9.55 6.99
C ARG A 558 -27.09 9.29 8.29
N GLY A 559 -26.61 8.37 9.12
CA GLY A 559 -27.30 7.90 10.33
C GLY A 559 -26.96 8.68 11.61
N ILE A 560 -26.04 9.64 11.54
CA ILE A 560 -25.51 10.34 12.70
C ILE A 560 -26.01 11.79 12.78
N LYS A 561 -26.10 12.31 14.00
CA LYS A 561 -26.32 13.74 14.25
C LYS A 561 -24.98 14.46 14.22
N SER A 562 -24.70 15.23 13.17
CA SER A 562 -23.39 15.89 12.97
C SER A 562 -22.99 16.85 14.10
N HIS A 563 -23.96 17.44 14.82
CA HIS A 563 -23.71 18.33 15.95
C HIS A 563 -23.32 17.60 17.25
N ASP A 564 -23.55 16.29 17.34
CA ASP A 564 -23.13 15.49 18.48
C ASP A 564 -21.74 14.90 18.22
N ALA A 565 -20.74 15.37 18.96
CA ALA A 565 -19.35 14.97 18.80
C ALA A 565 -19.13 13.45 18.96
N ALA A 566 -19.87 12.78 19.86
CA ALA A 566 -19.72 11.36 20.09
C ALA A 566 -20.19 10.54 18.89
N ASN A 567 -21.34 10.91 18.31
CA ASN A 567 -21.86 10.29 17.09
C ASN A 567 -21.06 10.66 15.85
N ARG A 568 -20.59 11.91 15.75
CA ARG A 568 -19.81 12.39 14.60
C ARG A 568 -18.48 11.65 14.44
N LYS A 569 -17.81 11.32 15.54
CA LYS A 569 -16.54 10.56 15.55
C LYS A 569 -16.60 9.24 14.77
N LEU A 570 -17.78 8.62 14.64
CA LEU A 570 -17.97 7.40 13.85
C LEU A 570 -17.77 7.62 12.33
N ALA A 571 -18.05 8.83 11.84
CA ALA A 571 -17.90 9.22 10.44
C ALA A 571 -16.66 10.13 10.19
N GLU A 572 -15.85 10.38 11.23
CA GLU A 572 -14.60 11.12 11.10
C GLU A 572 -13.47 10.23 10.56
N ILE A 573 -12.56 10.86 9.81
CA ILE A 573 -11.40 10.23 9.20
C ILE A 573 -10.17 10.64 10.02
N PRO A 574 -9.49 9.69 10.68
CA PRO A 574 -8.27 9.98 11.42
C PRO A 574 -7.10 10.16 10.43
N LEU A 575 -6.48 11.34 10.44
CA LEU A 575 -5.26 11.64 9.71
C LEU A 575 -4.06 11.54 10.65
N ASP A 576 -3.04 10.80 10.21
CA ASP A 576 -1.76 10.77 10.91
C ASP A 576 -0.89 11.94 10.45
N VAL A 577 -0.91 13.03 11.21
CA VAL A 577 -0.12 14.22 10.92
C VAL A 577 1.26 14.24 11.61
N GLY A 578 1.60 13.18 12.35
CA GLY A 578 2.78 13.10 13.22
C GLY A 578 2.94 14.25 14.21
N GLY A 579 4.12 14.34 14.86
CA GLY A 579 4.40 15.35 15.90
C GLY A 579 3.53 15.24 17.17
N ARG A 580 2.78 14.14 17.34
CA ARG A 580 1.89 13.92 18.48
C ARG A 580 2.68 13.60 19.75
N ARG A 581 2.36 14.27 20.85
CA ARG A 581 2.82 13.82 22.18
C ARG A 581 2.00 12.59 22.56
N SER A 582 2.58 11.71 23.37
CA SER A 582 1.88 10.53 23.88
C SER A 582 0.60 10.98 24.61
N GLY A 583 -0.58 10.64 24.06
CA GLY A 583 -1.89 11.02 24.59
C GLY A 583 -2.68 12.04 23.75
N ASP A 584 -2.09 12.72 22.77
CA ASP A 584 -2.83 13.65 21.89
C ASP A 584 -3.68 12.89 20.86
N PRO A 585 -4.95 13.27 20.62
CA PRO A 585 -5.79 12.61 19.63
C PRO A 585 -5.27 12.83 18.20
N PRO A 586 -5.47 11.86 17.27
CA PRO A 586 -5.21 12.08 15.84
C PRO A 586 -6.01 13.26 15.33
N MET A 587 -5.52 13.92 14.27
CA MET A 587 -6.31 14.92 13.57
C MET A 587 -7.52 14.24 12.94
N GLN A 588 -8.73 14.64 13.33
CA GLN A 588 -9.98 14.06 12.82
C GLN A 588 -10.57 14.99 11.76
N LEU A 589 -10.85 14.45 10.58
CA LEU A 589 -11.49 15.20 9.48
C LEU A 589 -12.95 14.75 9.33
N PHE A 590 -13.89 15.68 9.28
CA PHE A 590 -15.30 15.38 9.03
C PHE A 590 -15.74 15.95 7.69
N VAL A 591 -16.28 15.09 6.82
CA VAL A 591 -16.80 15.49 5.51
C VAL A 591 -18.31 15.66 5.58
N ASP A 592 -18.76 16.89 5.81
CA ASP A 592 -20.18 17.21 5.95
C ASP A 592 -20.89 17.27 4.57
N LYS A 593 -22.22 17.41 4.57
CA LYS A 593 -23.10 17.44 3.39
C LYS A 593 -22.88 18.65 2.47
N ASN A 594 -21.95 19.53 2.82
CA ASN A 594 -21.53 20.66 1.98
C ASN A 594 -20.45 20.27 0.95
N VAL A 595 -19.93 19.04 1.00
CA VAL A 595 -18.99 18.51 0.01
C VAL A 595 -19.66 17.39 -0.80
N LEU A 596 -19.63 17.54 -2.11
CA LEU A 596 -20.22 16.62 -3.09
C LEU A 596 -19.11 16.00 -3.95
N PHE A 597 -19.24 14.73 -4.30
CA PHE A 597 -18.24 13.98 -5.07
C PHE A 597 -18.78 13.52 -6.42
N VAL A 598 -18.04 13.84 -7.47
CA VAL A 598 -18.25 13.36 -8.83
C VAL A 598 -16.99 12.67 -9.28
N GLY A 599 -17.09 11.58 -10.03
CA GLY A 599 -15.95 10.95 -10.68
C GLY A 599 -16.20 10.80 -12.18
N THR A 600 -15.15 10.94 -12.99
CA THR A 600 -15.22 10.67 -14.43
C THR A 600 -14.57 9.33 -14.73
N MET A 601 -15.20 8.56 -15.61
CA MET A 601 -14.74 7.25 -16.01
C MET A 601 -14.69 7.16 -17.53
N ASN A 602 -13.58 6.64 -18.05
CA ASN A 602 -13.49 6.22 -19.45
C ASN A 602 -13.89 4.74 -19.55
N GLU A 603 -14.45 4.34 -20.69
CA GLU A 603 -14.89 2.96 -20.95
C GLU A 603 -13.92 2.21 -21.87
N ASP A 604 -12.62 2.54 -21.77
CA ASP A 604 -11.56 1.98 -22.62
C ASP A 604 -10.90 0.75 -21.96
N GLU A 605 -10.32 -0.15 -22.76
CA GLU A 605 -9.66 -1.39 -22.30
C GLU A 605 -8.57 -1.18 -21.23
N THR A 606 -7.96 0.01 -21.21
CA THR A 606 -6.89 0.39 -20.27
C THR A 606 -7.41 0.75 -18.88
N THR A 607 -8.72 0.72 -18.67
CA THR A 607 -9.37 1.22 -17.45
C THR A 607 -10.08 0.11 -16.68
N GLN A 608 -10.20 0.27 -15.35
CA GLN A 608 -10.82 -0.75 -14.51
C GLN A 608 -12.35 -0.59 -14.50
N ALA A 609 -13.08 -1.70 -14.61
CA ALA A 609 -14.54 -1.69 -14.42
C ALA A 609 -14.91 -1.46 -12.95
N LEU A 610 -16.01 -0.75 -12.71
CA LEU A 610 -16.56 -0.56 -11.36
C LEU A 610 -17.17 -1.86 -10.85
N SER A 611 -16.90 -2.21 -9.58
CA SER A 611 -17.57 -3.35 -8.95
C SER A 611 -19.02 -3.04 -8.59
N ASP A 612 -19.84 -4.09 -8.45
CA ASP A 612 -21.22 -3.98 -7.97
C ASP A 612 -21.34 -3.19 -6.66
N LYS A 613 -20.34 -3.30 -5.78
CA LYS A 613 -20.31 -2.59 -4.49
C LYS A 613 -20.19 -1.08 -4.66
N VAL A 614 -19.53 -0.62 -5.71
CA VAL A 614 -19.36 0.80 -6.01
C VAL A 614 -20.58 1.30 -6.78
N ILE A 615 -21.07 0.52 -7.75
CA ILE A 615 -22.30 0.82 -8.50
C ILE A 615 -23.49 1.00 -7.56
N ASP A 616 -23.63 0.17 -6.53
CA ASP A 616 -24.71 0.28 -5.53
C ASP A 616 -24.65 1.59 -4.71
N ARG A 617 -23.47 2.22 -4.65
CA ARG A 617 -23.19 3.45 -3.90
C ARG A 617 -23.10 4.68 -4.78
N ALA A 618 -23.26 4.51 -6.09
CA ALA A 618 -23.10 5.56 -7.06
C ALA A 618 -24.34 5.74 -7.94
N ASN A 619 -24.49 6.93 -8.50
CA ASN A 619 -25.36 7.17 -9.65
C ASN A 619 -24.48 7.25 -10.89
N VAL A 620 -24.59 6.30 -11.80
CA VAL A 620 -23.73 6.21 -13.00
C VAL A 620 -24.46 6.80 -14.20
N LEU A 621 -24.14 8.03 -14.57
CA LEU A 621 -24.65 8.66 -15.79
C LEU A 621 -23.72 8.31 -16.95
N ARG A 622 -24.25 7.70 -18.00
CA ARG A 622 -23.48 7.32 -19.18
C ARG A 622 -23.79 8.25 -20.35
N PHE A 623 -22.75 8.86 -20.89
CA PHE A 623 -22.83 9.67 -22.09
C PHE A 623 -22.51 8.79 -23.29
N GLY A 624 -23.54 8.51 -24.10
CA GLY A 624 -23.36 7.81 -25.37
C GLY A 624 -22.45 8.56 -26.33
N SER A 625 -21.95 7.86 -27.35
CA SER A 625 -21.20 8.51 -28.43
C SER A 625 -22.14 9.47 -29.17
N PRO A 626 -21.74 10.74 -29.38
CA PRO A 626 -22.61 11.71 -30.02
C PRO A 626 -22.91 11.30 -31.46
N ASN A 627 -24.19 11.31 -31.84
CA ASN A 627 -24.65 10.95 -33.19
C ASN A 627 -24.14 11.93 -34.27
N SER A 628 -23.79 13.16 -33.88
CA SER A 628 -23.18 14.15 -34.77
C SER A 628 -22.05 14.95 -34.10
N ILE A 629 -20.90 15.05 -34.78
CA ILE A 629 -19.76 15.86 -34.35
C ILE A 629 -19.92 17.25 -34.98
N VAL A 630 -20.60 18.16 -34.29
CA VAL A 630 -20.70 19.56 -34.75
C VAL A 630 -19.53 20.37 -34.19
N PRO A 631 -18.70 21.01 -35.04
CA PRO A 631 -17.61 21.84 -34.57
C PRO A 631 -18.15 23.02 -33.76
N VAL A 632 -17.69 23.18 -32.52
CA VAL A 632 -18.02 24.37 -31.71
C VAL A 632 -17.51 25.62 -32.43
N PRO A 633 -18.38 26.61 -32.74
CA PRO A 633 -18.01 27.85 -33.38
C PRO A 633 -16.88 28.58 -32.64
N ALA A 634 -15.97 29.21 -33.38
CA ALA A 634 -14.82 29.91 -32.79
C ALA A 634 -15.21 31.01 -31.78
N SER A 635 -16.41 31.60 -31.93
CA SER A 635 -16.99 32.57 -30.99
C SER A 635 -17.39 31.97 -29.63
N GLN A 636 -17.62 30.66 -29.56
CA GLN A 636 -18.04 29.94 -28.34
C GLN A 636 -16.85 29.22 -27.66
N ARG A 637 -15.74 28.96 -28.38
CA ARG A 637 -14.53 28.29 -27.85
C ARG A 637 -13.86 29.03 -26.69
N ASN A 638 -14.03 30.34 -26.61
CA ASN A 638 -13.50 31.21 -25.54
C ASN A 638 -14.62 31.90 -24.76
N GLY A 639 -15.76 31.22 -24.60
CA GLY A 639 -16.95 31.81 -23.98
C GLY A 639 -16.60 32.61 -22.71
N ARG A 640 -17.18 33.81 -22.63
CA ARG A 640 -16.93 34.80 -21.58
C ARG A 640 -17.04 34.10 -20.21
N ILE A 641 -15.96 34.11 -19.41
CA ILE A 641 -16.04 33.67 -18.01
C ILE A 641 -17.19 34.45 -17.39
N MET A 642 -18.19 33.74 -16.87
CA MET A 642 -19.33 34.37 -16.24
C MET A 642 -18.85 35.34 -15.16
N GLU A 643 -19.49 36.50 -15.07
CA GLU A 643 -19.28 37.43 -13.95
C GLU A 643 -19.43 36.67 -12.64
N THR A 644 -18.56 36.98 -11.66
CA THR A 644 -18.49 36.30 -10.37
C THR A 644 -19.87 36.21 -9.74
N ARG A 645 -20.47 35.02 -9.81
CA ARG A 645 -21.78 34.73 -9.23
C ARG A 645 -21.68 34.64 -7.71
N PRO A 646 -22.76 34.98 -6.99
CA PRO A 646 -22.83 34.75 -5.55
C PRO A 646 -22.62 33.27 -5.23
N ARG A 647 -21.86 32.99 -4.18
CA ARG A 647 -21.55 31.62 -3.76
C ARG A 647 -22.78 30.91 -3.20
N LEU A 648 -23.01 29.67 -3.64
CA LEU A 648 -24.09 28.83 -3.12
C LEU A 648 -23.79 28.42 -1.69
N THR A 649 -24.72 28.72 -0.79
CA THR A 649 -24.60 28.33 0.61
C THR A 649 -25.19 26.95 0.84
N ARG A 650 -24.67 26.27 1.85
CA ARG A 650 -25.20 25.00 2.36
C ARG A 650 -26.67 25.08 2.72
N GLU A 651 -27.09 26.18 3.34
CA GLU A 651 -28.48 26.38 3.77
C GLU A 651 -29.44 26.41 2.57
N ILE A 652 -29.06 27.10 1.48
CA ILE A 652 -29.86 27.14 0.25
C ILE A 652 -29.92 25.74 -0.39
N TRP A 653 -28.76 25.07 -0.53
CA TRP A 653 -28.70 23.72 -1.09
C TRP A 653 -29.55 22.73 -0.30
N GLN A 654 -29.48 22.76 1.03
CA GLN A 654 -30.30 21.91 1.89
C GLN A 654 -31.81 22.23 1.76
N GLY A 655 -32.17 23.48 1.47
CA GLY A 655 -33.54 23.87 1.17
C GLY A 655 -34.10 23.29 -0.13
N TRP A 656 -33.24 22.92 -1.08
CA TRP A 656 -33.61 22.24 -2.33
C TRP A 656 -33.72 20.71 -2.19
N CYS A 657 -33.15 20.14 -1.12
CA CYS A 657 -33.17 18.71 -0.86
C CYS A 657 -34.45 18.31 -0.13
N GLN A 658 -35.12 17.25 -0.61
CA GLN A 658 -36.30 16.66 0.02
C GLN A 658 -36.02 15.27 0.58
N SER A 659 -36.75 14.89 1.63
CA SER A 659 -36.72 13.53 2.19
C SER A 659 -37.55 12.58 1.32
N ALA A 660 -37.21 11.28 1.30
CA ALA A 660 -38.04 10.25 0.69
C ALA A 660 -39.48 10.21 1.27
N ASP A 661 -39.67 10.67 2.52
CA ASP A 661 -40.99 10.76 3.17
C ASP A 661 -41.88 11.88 2.62
N SER A 662 -41.35 12.76 1.76
CA SER A 662 -42.13 13.81 1.11
C SER A 662 -42.94 13.33 -0.10
N LEU A 663 -42.65 12.13 -0.61
CA LEU A 663 -43.40 11.52 -1.70
C LEU A 663 -44.82 11.21 -1.27
N ALA A 664 -45.79 11.38 -2.17
CA ALA A 664 -47.15 10.96 -1.90
C ALA A 664 -47.26 9.43 -1.80
N ASP A 665 -48.21 8.93 -0.99
CA ASP A 665 -48.33 7.50 -0.69
C ASP A 665 -48.60 6.65 -1.93
N ASP A 666 -49.34 7.18 -2.90
CA ASP A 666 -49.63 6.56 -4.18
C ASP A 666 -48.37 6.47 -5.08
N GLU A 667 -47.62 7.57 -5.18
CA GLU A 667 -46.34 7.62 -5.92
C GLU A 667 -45.33 6.63 -5.33
N ARG A 668 -45.21 6.62 -4.00
CA ARG A 668 -44.33 5.71 -3.26
C ARG A 668 -44.71 4.25 -3.48
N THR A 669 -46.01 3.93 -3.43
CA THR A 669 -46.50 2.57 -3.64
C THR A 669 -46.22 2.09 -5.06
N ARG A 670 -46.44 2.95 -6.06
CA ARG A 670 -46.15 2.65 -7.47
C ARG A 670 -44.65 2.40 -7.69
N LEU A 671 -43.78 3.27 -7.18
CA LEU A 671 -42.33 3.10 -7.26
C LEU A 671 -41.86 1.80 -6.60
N LEU A 672 -42.34 1.51 -5.39
CA LEU A 672 -42.01 0.27 -4.69
C LEU A 672 -42.47 -0.98 -5.44
N GLY A 673 -43.60 -0.90 -6.16
CA GLY A 673 -44.06 -1.94 -7.07
C GLY A 673 -43.03 -2.24 -8.16
N TRP A 674 -42.62 -1.21 -8.92
CA TRP A 674 -41.59 -1.35 -9.95
C TRP A 674 -40.24 -1.83 -9.40
N VAL A 675 -39.80 -1.28 -8.26
CA VAL A 675 -38.56 -1.74 -7.58
C VAL A 675 -38.66 -3.21 -7.18
N GLY A 676 -39.83 -3.67 -6.72
CA GLY A 676 -40.08 -5.07 -6.40
C GLY A 676 -39.98 -5.98 -7.63
N GLU A 677 -40.62 -5.60 -8.75
CA GLU A 677 -40.53 -6.33 -10.02
C GLU A 677 -39.08 -6.41 -10.51
N MET A 678 -38.35 -5.30 -10.50
CA MET A 678 -36.93 -5.26 -10.88
C MET A 678 -36.07 -6.12 -9.97
N ARG A 679 -36.30 -6.10 -8.65
CA ARG A 679 -35.53 -6.94 -7.71
C ARG A 679 -35.69 -8.41 -8.06
N HIS A 680 -36.91 -8.88 -8.29
CA HIS A 680 -37.17 -10.26 -8.66
C HIS A 680 -36.54 -10.65 -10.01
N ALA A 681 -36.56 -9.74 -10.98
CA ALA A 681 -35.86 -9.94 -12.26
C ALA A 681 -34.33 -10.05 -12.09
N MET A 682 -33.75 -9.19 -11.27
CA MET A 682 -32.30 -9.15 -11.01
C MET A 682 -31.81 -10.33 -10.15
N ASP A 683 -32.65 -10.81 -9.22
CA ASP A 683 -32.39 -12.03 -8.45
C ASP A 683 -32.27 -13.26 -9.38
N ALA A 684 -33.11 -13.35 -10.41
CA ALA A 684 -33.12 -14.47 -11.35
C ALA A 684 -31.83 -14.57 -12.21
N VAL A 685 -31.08 -13.48 -12.36
CA VAL A 685 -29.81 -13.43 -13.11
C VAL A 685 -28.58 -13.42 -12.18
N ASN A 686 -28.75 -13.76 -10.90
CA ASN A 686 -27.67 -13.74 -9.89
C ASN A 686 -27.00 -12.36 -9.73
N ARG A 687 -27.76 -11.28 -9.88
CA ARG A 687 -27.33 -9.89 -9.65
C ARG A 687 -28.29 -9.16 -8.71
N PRO A 688 -28.58 -9.70 -7.51
CA PRO A 688 -29.54 -9.10 -6.59
C PRO A 688 -29.11 -7.69 -6.19
N PHE A 689 -30.08 -6.82 -5.91
CA PHE A 689 -29.83 -5.55 -5.22
C PHE A 689 -30.62 -5.47 -3.92
N ALA A 690 -30.00 -4.87 -2.91
CA ALA A 690 -30.55 -4.80 -1.55
C ALA A 690 -31.38 -3.53 -1.31
N TYR A 691 -31.96 -3.41 -0.11
CA TYR A 691 -32.77 -2.28 0.33
C TYR A 691 -32.12 -0.90 0.13
N ARG A 692 -30.80 -0.82 0.10
CA ARG A 692 -30.06 0.42 -0.17
C ARG A 692 -30.42 1.01 -1.53
N VAL A 693 -30.42 0.18 -2.58
CA VAL A 693 -30.74 0.63 -3.95
C VAL A 693 -32.19 1.10 -4.01
N ALA A 694 -33.11 0.33 -3.40
CA ALA A 694 -34.51 0.74 -3.29
C ALA A 694 -34.69 2.10 -2.58
N HIS A 695 -33.98 2.31 -1.46
CA HIS A 695 -34.01 3.59 -0.76
C HIS A 695 -33.45 4.75 -1.60
N SER A 696 -32.34 4.51 -2.31
CA SER A 696 -31.76 5.52 -3.18
C SER A 696 -32.70 5.93 -4.33
N ILE A 697 -33.49 4.99 -4.87
CA ILE A 697 -34.50 5.28 -5.90
C ILE A 697 -35.61 6.18 -5.34
N LEU A 698 -36.07 5.93 -4.11
CA LEU A 698 -37.07 6.78 -3.45
C LEU A 698 -36.53 8.18 -3.15
N GLU A 699 -35.30 8.29 -2.64
CA GLU A 699 -34.67 9.60 -2.44
C GLU A 699 -34.49 10.34 -3.77
N TYR A 700 -34.13 9.64 -4.84
CA TYR A 700 -34.00 10.20 -6.18
C TYR A 700 -35.34 10.72 -6.69
N ALA A 701 -36.41 9.94 -6.51
CA ALA A 701 -37.76 10.35 -6.85
C ALA A 701 -38.16 11.64 -6.13
N ALA A 702 -37.96 11.71 -4.80
CA ALA A 702 -38.31 12.89 -4.02
C ALA A 702 -37.61 14.16 -4.51
N ASN A 703 -36.35 14.02 -4.93
CA ASN A 703 -35.46 15.12 -5.28
C ASN A 703 -35.49 15.53 -6.77
N TYR A 704 -36.26 14.87 -7.63
CA TYR A 704 -36.30 15.23 -9.05
C TYR A 704 -36.96 16.61 -9.26
N PRO A 705 -36.32 17.56 -9.98
CA PRO A 705 -36.79 18.94 -10.13
C PRO A 705 -38.10 19.11 -10.90
N ASP A 706 -38.35 18.26 -11.89
CA ASP A 706 -39.55 18.33 -12.75
C ASP A 706 -40.77 17.73 -12.04
N ILE A 707 -41.91 18.42 -12.14
CA ILE A 707 -43.18 18.04 -11.49
C ILE A 707 -44.10 17.29 -12.47
N ASP A 708 -44.02 17.58 -13.78
CA ASP A 708 -45.05 17.15 -14.74
C ASP A 708 -44.87 15.69 -15.22
N ARG A 709 -43.63 15.20 -15.34
CA ARG A 709 -43.28 13.80 -15.68
C ARG A 709 -42.33 13.14 -14.68
N LYS A 710 -42.46 13.53 -13.41
CA LYS A 710 -41.53 13.19 -12.34
C LYS A 710 -41.24 11.69 -12.23
N LEU A 711 -42.28 10.87 -12.08
CA LEU A 711 -42.16 9.42 -11.84
C LEU A 711 -41.60 8.64 -13.03
N ASP A 712 -42.04 9.00 -14.24
CA ASP A 712 -41.68 8.31 -15.48
C ASP A 712 -40.19 8.46 -15.77
N PHE A 713 -39.67 9.68 -15.71
CA PHE A 713 -38.24 9.92 -15.91
C PHE A 713 -37.38 9.39 -14.77
N VAL A 714 -37.87 9.47 -13.53
CA VAL A 714 -37.17 8.92 -12.36
C VAL A 714 -36.91 7.43 -12.50
N ILE A 715 -37.92 6.63 -12.82
CA ILE A 715 -37.72 5.17 -12.89
C ILE A 715 -36.82 4.79 -14.06
N ALA A 716 -36.98 5.44 -15.22
CA ALA A 716 -36.14 5.22 -16.39
C ALA A 716 -34.68 5.62 -16.12
N ASP A 717 -34.45 6.78 -15.49
CA ASP A 717 -33.11 7.24 -15.12
C ASP A 717 -32.46 6.30 -14.08
N GLN A 718 -33.22 5.77 -13.12
CA GLN A 718 -32.70 4.82 -12.13
C GLN A 718 -32.42 3.43 -12.73
N ILE A 719 -33.22 2.97 -13.69
CA ILE A 719 -32.93 1.77 -14.49
C ILE A 719 -31.58 1.95 -15.17
N GLU A 720 -31.38 3.06 -15.88
CA GLU A 720 -30.13 3.38 -16.56
C GLU A 720 -28.93 3.49 -15.61
N GLN A 721 -29.09 4.18 -14.48
CA GLN A 721 -27.98 4.50 -13.59
C GLN A 721 -27.54 3.35 -12.68
N LYS A 722 -28.45 2.44 -12.31
CA LYS A 722 -28.19 1.41 -11.27
C LYS A 722 -28.47 -0.01 -11.71
N ILE A 723 -29.43 -0.23 -12.61
CA ILE A 723 -29.88 -1.58 -12.99
C ILE A 723 -29.13 -2.08 -14.23
N LEU A 724 -29.11 -1.32 -15.32
CA LEU A 724 -28.43 -1.70 -16.57
C LEU A 724 -26.93 -1.99 -16.39
N PRO A 725 -26.16 -1.23 -15.59
CA PRO A 725 -24.75 -1.54 -15.36
C PRO A 725 -24.51 -2.94 -14.78
N LYS A 726 -25.46 -3.50 -14.03
CA LYS A 726 -25.36 -4.85 -13.44
C LYS A 726 -25.62 -5.98 -14.44
N LEU A 727 -26.26 -5.67 -15.57
CA LEU A 727 -26.50 -6.62 -16.65
C LEU A 727 -25.30 -6.76 -17.60
N MET A 728 -24.33 -5.84 -17.53
CA MET A 728 -23.15 -5.87 -18.40
C MET A 728 -22.37 -7.19 -18.26
N GLY A 729 -21.97 -7.75 -19.40
CA GLY A 729 -21.20 -8.99 -19.46
C GLY A 729 -22.02 -10.27 -19.23
N LEU A 730 -23.33 -10.17 -19.02
CA LEU A 730 -24.23 -11.33 -19.04
C LEU A 730 -24.57 -11.69 -20.49
N ASN A 731 -24.79 -12.98 -20.77
CA ASN A 731 -25.21 -13.43 -22.09
C ASN A 731 -26.70 -13.13 -22.31
N PRO A 732 -27.09 -12.28 -23.29
CA PRO A 732 -28.49 -11.96 -23.56
C PRO A 732 -29.32 -13.15 -24.04
N GLN A 733 -28.69 -14.25 -24.47
CA GLN A 733 -29.36 -15.47 -24.91
C GLN A 733 -29.76 -16.39 -23.74
N ASP A 734 -29.32 -16.10 -22.51
CA ASP A 734 -29.75 -16.83 -21.32
C ASP A 734 -31.25 -16.56 -21.06
N PRO A 735 -32.11 -17.60 -20.92
CA PRO A 735 -33.53 -17.43 -20.62
C PRO A 735 -33.84 -16.55 -19.41
N ASN A 736 -32.96 -16.53 -18.39
CA ASN A 736 -33.16 -15.70 -17.21
C ASN A 736 -32.86 -14.23 -17.51
N VAL A 737 -31.83 -13.95 -18.32
CA VAL A 737 -31.48 -12.60 -18.76
C VAL A 737 -32.54 -12.03 -19.68
N GLN A 738 -33.07 -12.84 -20.60
CA GLN A 738 -34.20 -12.43 -21.46
C GLN A 738 -35.44 -12.06 -20.65
N LYS A 739 -35.78 -12.84 -19.62
CA LYS A 739 -36.90 -12.52 -18.72
C LYS A 739 -36.66 -11.23 -17.94
N ALA A 740 -35.42 -11.00 -17.50
CA ALA A 740 -35.06 -9.77 -16.79
C ALA A 740 -35.20 -8.54 -17.71
N ILE A 741 -34.65 -8.60 -18.93
CA ILE A 741 -34.78 -7.56 -19.95
C ILE A 741 -36.25 -7.33 -20.32
N ALA A 742 -37.04 -8.40 -20.49
CA ALA A 742 -38.47 -8.29 -20.78
C ALA A 742 -39.24 -7.59 -19.65
N THR A 743 -38.88 -7.84 -18.39
CA THR A 743 -39.48 -7.16 -17.22
C THR A 743 -39.12 -5.67 -17.21
N ILE A 744 -37.86 -5.35 -17.50
CA ILE A 744 -37.40 -3.95 -17.63
C ILE A 744 -38.15 -3.25 -18.78
N ASN A 745 -38.24 -3.88 -19.95
CA ASN A 745 -38.95 -3.34 -21.10
C ASN A 745 -40.45 -3.16 -20.84
N LYS A 746 -41.07 -4.02 -20.04
CA LYS A 746 -42.46 -3.85 -19.59
C LYS A 746 -42.62 -2.56 -18.77
N ILE A 747 -41.73 -2.32 -17.80
CA ILE A 747 -41.75 -1.09 -16.98
C ILE A 747 -41.52 0.14 -17.87
N LEU A 748 -40.57 0.07 -18.82
CA LEU A 748 -40.29 1.17 -19.74
C LEU A 748 -41.46 1.49 -20.68
N ASN A 749 -42.23 0.48 -21.11
CA ASN A 749 -43.47 0.68 -21.86
C ASN A 749 -44.56 1.36 -21.04
N GLU A 750 -44.62 1.12 -19.72
CA GLU A 750 -45.60 1.78 -18.84
C GLU A 750 -45.32 3.28 -18.64
N VAL A 751 -44.10 3.74 -18.97
CA VAL A 751 -43.64 5.13 -18.81
C VAL A 751 -43.33 5.84 -20.13
N ASP A 752 -43.66 5.20 -21.26
CA ASP A 752 -43.47 5.72 -22.63
C ASP A 752 -42.02 6.18 -22.92
N ASP A 753 -41.01 5.41 -22.51
CA ASP A 753 -39.59 5.67 -22.85
C ASP A 753 -39.06 4.71 -23.94
N ASP A 754 -39.55 4.93 -25.17
CA ASP A 754 -39.18 4.15 -26.35
C ASP A 754 -37.68 4.24 -26.68
N VAL A 755 -37.05 5.38 -26.37
CA VAL A 755 -35.63 5.62 -26.67
C VAL A 755 -34.74 4.67 -25.86
N LEU A 756 -34.99 4.57 -24.56
CA LEU A 756 -34.25 3.66 -23.69
C LEU A 756 -34.53 2.20 -24.04
N GLN A 757 -35.78 1.86 -24.36
CA GLN A 757 -36.15 0.51 -24.76
C GLN A 757 -35.43 0.07 -26.04
N ASN A 758 -35.45 0.91 -27.09
CA ASN A 758 -34.79 0.61 -28.35
C ASN A 758 -33.29 0.40 -28.14
N LYS A 759 -32.65 1.22 -27.29
CA LYS A 759 -31.23 1.06 -26.96
C LYS A 759 -30.94 -0.25 -26.23
N ILE A 760 -31.75 -0.64 -25.25
CA ILE A 760 -31.60 -1.91 -24.53
C ILE A 760 -31.69 -3.10 -25.50
N ASN A 761 -32.63 -3.04 -26.45
CA ASN A 761 -32.79 -4.09 -27.46
C ASN A 761 -31.61 -4.16 -28.42
N GLU A 762 -31.03 -3.04 -28.85
CA GLU A 762 -29.78 -2.99 -29.62
C GLU A 762 -28.63 -3.64 -28.85
N CYS A 763 -28.43 -3.23 -27.59
CA CYS A 763 -27.39 -3.74 -26.69
C CYS A 763 -27.52 -5.24 -26.35
N SER A 764 -28.66 -5.86 -26.67
CA SER A 764 -28.95 -7.28 -26.42
C SER A 764 -28.72 -8.17 -27.65
N GLN A 765 -28.31 -7.60 -28.80
CA GLN A 765 -28.07 -8.36 -30.04
C GLN A 765 -26.71 -9.08 -30.06
N ASP A 766 -25.75 -8.61 -29.27
CA ASP A 766 -24.41 -9.18 -29.18
C ASP A 766 -24.34 -10.42 -28.27
N ASP A 767 -23.23 -11.16 -28.33
CA ASP A 767 -22.97 -12.36 -27.50
C ASP A 767 -22.99 -12.06 -25.98
N TYR A 768 -22.71 -10.81 -25.62
CA TYR A 768 -22.74 -10.30 -24.24
C TYR A 768 -23.46 -8.95 -24.21
N PHE A 769 -24.25 -8.71 -23.17
CA PHE A 769 -24.93 -7.44 -22.97
C PHE A 769 -23.90 -6.33 -22.73
N GLN A 770 -23.89 -5.32 -23.60
CA GLN A 770 -23.00 -4.16 -23.49
C GLN A 770 -23.82 -2.88 -23.38
N TRP A 771 -23.65 -2.13 -22.29
CA TRP A 771 -24.36 -0.87 -22.07
C TRP A 771 -23.45 0.34 -22.31
N SER A 772 -23.63 1.01 -23.45
CA SER A 772 -22.83 2.16 -23.90
C SER A 772 -23.48 3.52 -23.64
N GLY A 773 -24.60 3.56 -22.89
CA GLY A 773 -25.35 4.79 -22.63
C GLY A 773 -26.19 5.27 -23.81
N ILE A 774 -26.88 6.39 -23.62
CA ILE A 774 -27.75 7.00 -24.63
C ILE A 774 -27.26 8.42 -24.93
N ASP A 775 -27.22 8.76 -26.22
CA ASP A 775 -27.17 10.16 -26.64
C ASP A 775 -28.59 10.73 -26.67
N ARG A 776 -28.90 11.60 -25.70
CA ARG A 776 -30.19 12.28 -25.60
C ARG A 776 -30.20 13.63 -26.34
N SER A 777 -29.14 13.98 -27.07
CA SER A 777 -29.02 15.29 -27.74
C SER A 777 -29.94 15.49 -28.95
N GLU A 778 -30.61 14.43 -29.41
CA GLU A 778 -31.51 14.43 -30.57
C GLU A 778 -33.01 14.31 -30.23
N VAL A 779 -33.38 14.24 -28.94
CA VAL A 779 -34.78 14.10 -28.47
C VAL A 779 -35.39 15.44 -28.06
#